data_AF-A0A934VNR1-F1
#
_entry.id   AF-A0A934VNR1-F1
#
_cell.length_a   1.000
_cell.length_b   1.000
_cell.length_c   1.000
_cell.angle_alpha   90.00
_cell.angle_beta   90.00
_cell.angle_gamma   90.00
#
_symmetry.space_group_name_H-M   'P 1'
#
loop_
_entity.id
_entity.type
_entity.pdbx_description
1 polymer ?
#
loop_
_entity_poly.entity_id
_entity_poly.type
_entity_poly.pdbx_seq_one_letter_code
_entity_poly.pdbx_strand_id
1 'polypeptide(L)'
;MAREWNEQNLAAIRTAFPDPPVHARNLFHLSAAMYDAWAAYDPAAIGYAHNEWAEVPAGSTLAAARDEAVSYAAYRILVKRYFTTPHPNTPNDAATAAKAAFDAEMTALGYSPANTSTAGPSPAAVGNRVADTLLAFVASDDSRESQGYNDPTYFPVNSPLILSESGTELSDPNRWQPLAFDSRRTQNGIIADKVQSFVASHWGPVRSFALHLGEDEALAFDPGTPPLYGGEGEAQYKENNVEVIRFSSWLDPDDGVMKDISPGAYGNNSLGQNDGTGHAINPATGEAYESNLVKRGDFGRVMAEFWADGPASETPPGHWNTLANQVVDHPDFEPRLGGTGPLLEPLEWDVKMYFALNGALHDVAVAIWGCKRHYDYIRPISSIRFLGQNNELPLVPGLIEQVTVESTRPLERHAHLGFHIGKTAIYCWPGEPDNPASEHSGAEWILAEDWMPYQRSTFVTPAFAGYVSGHSGFSRSAAEVLTLMTGSPFFPGGMGSQTVTAGSLHFEYGPSEDITLQWGTYYDAADQAGISRLYGGIHVAPDDGPGRIMGSRCGLAAWELAKKYYNGTIATEEVPIQVVAREDGSMEISWNQHRGLFYTLYESTDLDEFVPVGGTERAGEDRRAHLVVAPAAGPRFFKVVRTVGP
;
A
#
# COMPACT_ATOMS: atom_id res chain seq x y z
N MET A 1 -12.95 -17.48 11.16
CA MET A 1 -11.56 -17.73 11.57
C MET A 1 -10.52 -16.82 10.89
N ALA A 2 -10.22 -16.92 9.58
CA ALA A 2 -9.22 -16.05 8.96
C ALA A 2 -9.58 -14.55 9.04
N ARG A 3 -10.87 -14.20 8.84
CA ARG A 3 -11.42 -12.86 9.12
C ARG A 3 -11.14 -12.39 10.55
N GLU A 4 -11.37 -13.22 11.57
CA GLU A 4 -11.15 -12.84 12.97
C GLU A 4 -9.69 -12.44 13.22
N TRP A 5 -8.73 -13.21 12.71
CA TRP A 5 -7.31 -12.88 12.82
C TRP A 5 -6.88 -11.68 11.99
N ASN A 6 -7.52 -11.44 10.85
CA ASN A 6 -7.34 -10.20 10.08
C ASN A 6 -7.80 -8.99 10.89
N GLU A 7 -8.98 -9.04 11.51
CA GLU A 7 -9.49 -7.96 12.38
C GLU A 7 -8.57 -7.69 13.58
N GLN A 8 -7.98 -8.74 14.18
CA GLN A 8 -6.96 -8.57 15.22
C GLN A 8 -5.71 -7.84 14.71
N ASN A 9 -5.26 -8.13 13.49
CA ASN A 9 -4.14 -7.43 12.85
C ASN A 9 -4.49 -5.97 12.55
N LEU A 10 -5.66 -5.72 11.97
CA LEU A 10 -6.17 -4.37 11.71
C LEU A 10 -6.25 -3.55 13.00
N ALA A 11 -6.77 -4.12 14.09
CA ALA A 11 -6.81 -3.48 15.40
C ALA A 11 -5.40 -3.14 15.94
N ALA A 12 -4.42 -4.03 15.73
CA ALA A 12 -3.04 -3.75 16.10
C ALA A 12 -2.44 -2.60 15.26
N ILE A 13 -2.71 -2.55 13.95
CA ILE A 13 -2.24 -1.47 13.07
C ILE A 13 -2.75 -0.10 13.54
N ARG A 14 -4.03 0.02 13.91
CA ARG A 14 -4.63 1.29 14.38
C ARG A 14 -3.86 1.95 15.52
N THR A 15 -3.17 1.14 16.33
CA THR A 15 -2.42 1.61 17.51
C THR A 15 -0.90 1.56 17.34
N ALA A 16 -0.41 0.92 16.28
CA ALA A 16 1.01 0.83 15.97
C ALA A 16 1.55 2.12 15.34
N PHE A 17 2.87 2.29 15.31
CA PHE A 17 3.45 3.40 14.54
C PHE A 17 3.09 3.27 13.06
N PRO A 18 2.53 4.32 12.41
CA PRO A 18 2.08 4.24 11.03
C PRO A 18 3.26 4.21 10.06
N ASP A 19 3.57 3.01 9.61
CA ASP A 19 4.58 2.70 8.60
C ASP A 19 3.91 1.80 7.54
N PRO A 20 3.34 2.39 6.47
CA PRO A 20 2.56 1.63 5.50
C PRO A 20 3.32 0.45 4.86
N PRO A 21 4.63 0.57 4.54
CA PRO A 21 5.42 -0.59 4.11
C PRO A 21 5.48 -1.73 5.13
N VAL A 22 5.76 -1.42 6.40
CA VAL A 22 5.78 -2.43 7.48
C VAL A 22 4.39 -3.04 7.67
N HIS A 23 3.32 -2.26 7.60
CA HIS A 23 1.96 -2.78 7.72
C HIS A 23 1.55 -3.69 6.55
N ALA A 24 1.85 -3.30 5.31
CA ALA A 24 1.62 -4.14 4.13
C ALA A 24 2.36 -5.49 4.26
N ARG A 25 3.62 -5.46 4.70
CA ARG A 25 4.42 -6.65 4.98
C ARG A 25 3.81 -7.51 6.11
N ASN A 26 3.34 -6.90 7.19
CA ASN A 26 2.73 -7.64 8.30
C ASN A 26 1.40 -8.29 7.92
N LEU A 27 0.56 -7.59 7.15
CA LEU A 27 -0.67 -8.14 6.56
C LEU A 27 -0.37 -9.32 5.64
N PHE A 28 0.65 -9.20 4.77
CA PHE A 28 1.04 -10.29 3.89
C PHE A 28 1.55 -11.51 4.66
N HIS A 29 2.41 -11.31 5.66
CA HIS A 29 2.94 -12.41 6.46
C HIS A 29 1.88 -13.15 7.26
N LEU A 30 0.90 -12.42 7.82
CA LEU A 30 -0.28 -13.07 8.41
C LEU A 30 -1.00 -13.91 7.37
N SER A 31 -1.28 -13.33 6.20
CA SER A 31 -2.05 -13.97 5.13
C SER A 31 -1.38 -15.24 4.60
N ALA A 32 -0.06 -15.19 4.36
CA ALA A 32 0.73 -16.34 3.94
C ALA A 32 0.74 -17.45 5.01
N ALA A 33 0.85 -17.11 6.30
CA ALA A 33 0.81 -18.11 7.37
C ALA A 33 -0.57 -18.79 7.48
N MET A 34 -1.65 -18.02 7.38
CA MET A 34 -3.00 -18.58 7.38
C MET A 34 -3.25 -19.44 6.14
N TYR A 35 -2.78 -18.99 4.97
CA TYR A 35 -2.89 -19.74 3.72
C TYR A 35 -2.11 -21.06 3.77
N ASP A 36 -0.85 -21.06 4.20
CA ASP A 36 -0.03 -22.27 4.29
C ASP A 36 -0.60 -23.28 5.31
N ALA A 37 -1.14 -22.80 6.44
CA ALA A 37 -1.80 -23.64 7.43
C ALA A 37 -3.10 -24.27 6.91
N TRP A 38 -3.87 -23.54 6.09
CA TRP A 38 -5.06 -24.06 5.41
C TRP A 38 -4.69 -25.05 4.30
N ALA A 39 -3.70 -24.70 3.46
CA ALA A 39 -3.24 -25.48 2.32
C ALA A 39 -2.71 -26.86 2.74
N ALA A 40 -2.17 -26.99 3.96
CA ALA A 40 -1.73 -28.28 4.48
C ALA A 40 -2.82 -29.36 4.54
N TYR A 41 -4.10 -28.95 4.54
CA TYR A 41 -5.25 -29.84 4.53
C TYR A 41 -6.00 -29.85 3.19
N ASP A 42 -5.48 -29.18 2.17
CA ASP A 42 -6.10 -29.10 0.85
C ASP A 42 -5.39 -30.02 -0.14
N PRO A 43 -6.12 -30.80 -0.96
CA PRO A 43 -5.50 -31.76 -1.87
C PRO A 43 -4.83 -31.13 -3.10
N ALA A 44 -5.14 -29.88 -3.42
CA ALA A 44 -4.65 -29.20 -4.62
C ALA A 44 -3.73 -28.03 -4.30
N ALA A 45 -4.03 -27.27 -3.24
CA ALA A 45 -3.26 -26.09 -2.89
C ALA A 45 -1.81 -26.44 -2.51
N ILE A 46 -0.90 -25.56 -2.88
CA ILE A 46 0.51 -25.60 -2.49
C ILE A 46 0.76 -24.42 -1.57
N GLY A 47 1.48 -24.64 -0.47
CA GLY A 47 1.89 -23.59 0.45
C GLY A 47 3.01 -22.73 -0.13
N TYR A 48 2.98 -21.44 0.21
CA TYR A 48 3.87 -20.41 -0.27
C TYR A 48 5.30 -20.53 0.28
N ALA A 49 5.44 -20.71 1.60
CA ALA A 49 6.73 -20.86 2.27
C ALA A 49 6.88 -22.21 2.97
N HIS A 50 5.76 -22.78 3.41
CA HIS A 50 5.68 -24.05 4.11
C HIS A 50 4.78 -25.04 3.36
N ASN A 51 5.33 -26.20 3.03
CA ASN A 51 4.58 -27.30 2.42
C ASN A 51 4.59 -28.51 3.34
N GLU A 52 3.41 -28.94 3.75
CA GLU A 52 3.18 -30.12 4.57
C GLU A 52 1.83 -30.74 4.18
N TRP A 53 1.71 -32.07 4.31
CA TRP A 53 0.43 -32.78 4.18
C TRP A 53 -0.05 -33.16 5.58
N ALA A 54 -1.13 -32.53 6.04
CA ALA A 54 -1.69 -32.74 7.37
C ALA A 54 -2.90 -33.69 7.34
N GLU A 55 -2.93 -34.64 8.27
CA GLU A 55 -4.08 -35.52 8.48
C GLU A 55 -5.07 -34.89 9.47
N VAL A 56 -6.37 -35.10 9.25
CA VAL A 56 -7.39 -34.69 10.22
C VAL A 56 -7.34 -35.64 11.43
N PRO A 57 -7.09 -35.13 12.65
CA PRO A 57 -7.02 -35.99 13.83
C PRO A 57 -8.32 -36.76 14.08
N ALA A 58 -8.20 -37.98 14.60
CA ALA A 58 -9.36 -38.80 14.97
C ALA A 58 -10.28 -38.05 15.96
N GLY A 59 -11.56 -37.94 15.61
CA GLY A 59 -12.56 -37.22 16.43
C GLY A 59 -12.64 -35.71 16.16
N SER A 60 -11.84 -35.16 15.24
CA SER A 60 -11.97 -33.79 14.74
C SER A 60 -12.69 -33.74 13.40
N THR A 61 -13.08 -32.54 12.97
CA THR A 61 -13.55 -32.27 11.61
C THR A 61 -12.48 -31.54 10.82
N LEU A 62 -12.55 -31.59 9.49
CA LEU A 62 -11.65 -30.81 8.63
C LEU A 62 -11.71 -29.31 8.96
N ALA A 63 -12.91 -28.77 9.19
CA ALA A 63 -13.11 -27.37 9.55
C ALA A 63 -12.40 -27.03 10.87
N ALA A 64 -12.64 -27.82 11.93
CA ALA A 64 -12.00 -27.58 13.23
C ALA A 64 -10.47 -27.72 13.18
N ALA A 65 -9.94 -28.68 12.42
CA ALA A 65 -8.50 -28.83 12.23
C ALA A 65 -7.89 -27.63 11.49
N ARG A 66 -8.54 -27.15 10.42
CA ARG A 66 -8.11 -25.95 9.70
C ARG A 66 -8.17 -24.71 10.60
N ASP A 67 -9.25 -24.53 11.36
CA ASP A 67 -9.42 -23.40 12.26
C ASP A 67 -8.33 -23.34 13.35
N GLU A 68 -8.02 -24.47 13.96
CA GLU A 68 -6.95 -24.57 14.97
C GLU A 68 -5.58 -24.28 14.34
N ALA A 69 -5.23 -24.91 13.21
CA ALA A 69 -3.94 -24.69 12.56
C ALA A 69 -3.74 -23.24 12.12
N VAL A 70 -4.76 -22.63 11.48
CA VAL A 70 -4.77 -21.23 11.07
C VAL A 70 -4.59 -20.32 12.28
N SER A 71 -5.26 -20.61 13.40
CA SER A 71 -5.16 -19.79 14.62
C SER A 71 -3.78 -19.79 15.23
N TYR A 72 -3.16 -20.96 15.37
CA TYR A 72 -1.79 -21.03 15.90
C TYR A 72 -0.79 -20.36 14.95
N ALA A 73 -0.95 -20.53 13.63
CA ALA A 73 -0.09 -19.83 12.66
C ALA A 73 -0.23 -18.31 12.78
N ALA A 74 -1.46 -17.79 12.75
CA ALA A 74 -1.77 -16.37 12.86
C ALA A 74 -1.26 -15.76 14.17
N TYR A 75 -1.58 -16.39 15.31
CA TYR A 75 -1.17 -15.94 16.63
C TYR A 75 0.35 -15.78 16.73
N ARG A 76 1.13 -16.75 16.24
CA ARG A 76 2.60 -16.69 16.29
C ARG A 76 3.17 -15.55 15.44
N ILE A 77 2.64 -15.34 14.24
CA ILE A 77 3.04 -14.21 13.39
C ILE A 77 2.73 -12.88 14.06
N LEU A 78 1.50 -12.69 14.55
CA LEU A 78 1.08 -11.42 15.15
C LEU A 78 1.83 -11.09 16.45
N VAL A 79 2.03 -12.08 17.32
CA VAL A 79 2.87 -11.91 18.52
C VAL A 79 4.30 -11.55 18.15
N LYS A 80 4.85 -12.14 17.09
CA LYS A 80 6.19 -11.76 16.62
C LYS A 80 6.21 -10.29 16.16
N ARG A 81 5.26 -9.87 15.31
CA ARG A 81 5.25 -8.53 14.69
C ARG A 81 4.90 -7.39 15.63
N TYR A 82 3.96 -7.57 16.55
CA TYR A 82 3.45 -6.47 17.37
C TYR A 82 3.89 -6.50 18.82
N PHE A 83 4.55 -7.57 19.27
CA PHE A 83 4.98 -7.69 20.67
C PHE A 83 6.44 -8.09 20.86
N THR A 84 6.93 -9.10 20.12
CA THR A 84 8.32 -9.56 20.27
C THR A 84 9.31 -8.63 19.57
N THR A 85 8.97 -8.17 18.38
CA THR A 85 9.75 -7.19 17.61
C THR A 85 8.83 -6.14 16.99
N PRO A 86 8.11 -5.34 17.80
CA PRO A 86 7.32 -4.24 17.30
C PRO A 86 8.20 -3.19 16.63
N HIS A 87 7.62 -2.39 15.74
CA HIS A 87 8.29 -1.22 15.21
C HIS A 87 8.79 -0.33 16.37
N PRO A 88 10.06 0.14 16.37
CA PRO A 88 10.66 0.84 17.53
C PRO A 88 9.89 2.07 18.02
N ASN A 89 9.18 2.76 17.12
CA ASN A 89 8.37 3.93 17.45
C ASN A 89 6.94 3.58 17.89
N THR A 90 6.59 2.29 17.98
CA THR A 90 5.29 1.85 18.51
C THR A 90 5.30 1.97 20.03
N PRO A 91 4.31 2.63 20.64
CA PRO A 91 4.18 2.71 22.08
C PRO A 91 4.13 1.32 22.75
N ASN A 92 4.83 1.17 23.88
CA ASN A 92 4.90 -0.12 24.60
C ASN A 92 3.53 -0.61 25.12
N ASP A 93 2.65 0.32 25.48
CA ASP A 93 1.27 0.04 25.89
C ASP A 93 0.45 -0.48 24.71
N ALA A 94 0.60 0.08 23.50
CA ALA A 94 -0.01 -0.45 22.28
C ALA A 94 0.48 -1.88 21.97
N ALA A 95 1.79 -2.14 22.05
CA ALA A 95 2.36 -3.48 21.85
C ALA A 95 1.83 -4.50 22.88
N THR A 96 1.72 -4.08 24.15
CA THR A 96 1.19 -4.92 25.24
C THR A 96 -0.31 -5.19 25.06
N ALA A 97 -1.08 -4.18 24.66
CA ALA A 97 -2.51 -4.31 24.39
C ALA A 97 -2.79 -5.25 23.20
N ALA A 98 -2.02 -5.14 22.12
CA ALA A 98 -2.12 -6.05 20.97
C ALA A 98 -1.85 -7.51 21.40
N LYS A 99 -0.79 -7.76 22.19
CA LYS A 99 -0.51 -9.10 22.72
C LYS A 99 -1.66 -9.65 23.57
N ALA A 100 -2.21 -8.83 24.46
CA ALA A 100 -3.33 -9.22 25.31
C ALA A 100 -4.59 -9.54 24.49
N ALA A 101 -4.87 -8.79 23.43
CA ALA A 101 -5.96 -9.07 22.49
C ALA A 101 -5.76 -10.42 21.79
N PHE A 102 -4.55 -10.72 21.30
CA PHE A 102 -4.25 -12.00 20.66
C PHE A 102 -4.36 -13.20 21.62
N ASP A 103 -3.96 -13.03 22.89
CA ASP A 103 -4.14 -14.05 23.94
C ASP A 103 -5.62 -14.29 24.26
N ALA A 104 -6.40 -13.21 24.31
CA ALA A 104 -7.84 -13.27 24.53
C ALA A 104 -8.55 -13.99 23.36
N GLU A 105 -8.14 -13.72 22.12
CA GLU A 105 -8.65 -14.39 20.93
C GLU A 105 -8.39 -15.91 21.00
N MET A 106 -7.15 -16.33 21.24
CA MET A 106 -6.82 -17.75 21.43
C MET A 106 -7.68 -18.40 22.52
N THR A 107 -7.87 -17.71 23.65
CA THR A 107 -8.67 -18.20 24.77
C THR A 107 -10.15 -18.31 24.40
N ALA A 108 -10.69 -17.34 23.68
CA ALA A 108 -12.08 -17.33 23.21
C ALA A 108 -12.36 -18.49 22.23
N LEU A 109 -11.37 -18.83 21.40
CA LEU A 109 -11.39 -19.97 20.48
C LEU A 109 -11.15 -21.33 21.17
N GLY A 110 -10.84 -21.33 22.47
CA GLY A 110 -10.58 -22.56 23.24
C GLY A 110 -9.16 -23.11 23.08
N TYR A 111 -8.24 -22.33 22.53
CA TYR A 111 -6.84 -22.69 22.31
C TYR A 111 -5.92 -22.12 23.39
N SER A 112 -4.79 -22.80 23.66
CA SER A 112 -3.82 -22.35 24.65
C SER A 112 -2.70 -21.54 23.97
N PRO A 113 -2.53 -20.25 24.28
CA PRO A 113 -1.40 -19.45 23.79
C PRO A 113 -0.02 -20.07 24.11
N ALA A 114 0.04 -20.88 25.18
CA ALA A 114 1.26 -21.52 25.67
C ALA A 114 1.67 -22.78 24.86
N ASN A 115 0.79 -23.31 24.00
CA ASN A 115 1.14 -24.47 23.18
C ASN A 115 2.03 -24.08 21.99
N THR A 116 3.33 -24.29 22.14
CA THR A 116 4.36 -24.05 21.12
C THR A 116 4.88 -25.34 20.47
N SER A 117 4.22 -26.48 20.69
CA SER A 117 4.72 -27.75 20.15
C SER A 117 4.70 -27.73 18.63
N THR A 118 5.79 -28.11 18.00
CA THR A 118 5.90 -28.41 16.56
C THR A 118 5.95 -29.91 16.29
N ALA A 119 5.84 -30.74 17.33
CA ALA A 119 5.93 -32.19 17.23
C ALA A 119 4.55 -32.83 17.06
N GLY A 120 4.48 -33.84 16.19
CA GLY A 120 3.29 -34.65 15.96
C GLY A 120 2.28 -34.03 14.98
N PRO A 121 1.16 -34.74 14.74
CA PRO A 121 0.20 -34.39 13.70
C PRO A 121 -0.93 -33.46 14.19
N SER A 122 -0.84 -32.88 15.39
CA SER A 122 -1.93 -32.02 15.87
C SER A 122 -2.04 -30.74 15.02
N PRO A 123 -3.23 -30.17 14.84
CA PRO A 123 -3.39 -28.96 14.05
C PRO A 123 -2.63 -27.77 14.64
N ALA A 124 -2.57 -27.66 15.97
CA ALA A 124 -1.70 -26.71 16.64
C ALA A 124 -0.22 -26.87 16.25
N ALA A 125 0.25 -28.11 16.12
CA ALA A 125 1.63 -28.37 15.72
C ALA A 125 1.89 -28.02 14.25
N VAL A 126 0.93 -28.25 13.35
CA VAL A 126 0.97 -27.77 11.96
C VAL A 126 1.07 -26.24 11.94
N GLY A 127 0.17 -25.54 12.64
CA GLY A 127 0.16 -24.07 12.70
C GLY A 127 1.47 -23.49 13.26
N ASN A 128 2.01 -24.09 14.32
CA ASN A 128 3.31 -23.67 14.87
C ASN A 128 4.46 -23.92 13.87
N ARG A 129 4.50 -25.04 13.15
CA ARG A 129 5.53 -25.31 12.12
C ARG A 129 5.47 -24.35 10.94
N VAL A 130 4.25 -24.01 10.50
CA VAL A 130 4.01 -23.00 9.46
C VAL A 130 4.57 -21.65 9.92
N ALA A 131 4.23 -21.21 11.13
CA ALA A 131 4.74 -19.96 11.67
C ALA A 131 6.27 -19.96 11.80
N ASP A 132 6.87 -21.02 12.35
CA ASP A 132 8.34 -21.13 12.48
C ASP A 132 9.02 -21.06 11.11
N THR A 133 8.47 -21.75 10.11
CA THR A 133 8.96 -21.72 8.74
C THR A 133 8.89 -20.32 8.14
N LEU A 134 7.74 -19.66 8.25
CA LEU A 134 7.55 -18.34 7.66
C LEU A 134 8.41 -17.28 8.38
N LEU A 135 8.51 -17.35 9.71
CA LEU A 135 9.36 -16.44 10.49
C LEU A 135 10.85 -16.60 10.17
N ALA A 136 11.32 -17.83 9.91
CA ALA A 136 12.67 -18.06 9.43
C ALA A 136 12.86 -17.52 7.99
N PHE A 137 11.88 -17.76 7.11
CA PHE A 137 11.90 -17.31 5.73
C PHE A 137 12.01 -15.79 5.59
N VAL A 138 11.23 -15.04 6.37
CA VAL A 138 11.15 -13.57 6.34
C VAL A 138 12.20 -12.86 7.21
N ALA A 139 13.04 -13.60 7.95
CA ALA A 139 14.09 -13.00 8.78
C ALA A 139 15.22 -12.37 7.94
N SER A 140 15.36 -12.81 6.69
CA SER A 140 16.36 -12.35 5.72
C SER A 140 15.69 -11.87 4.44
N ASP A 141 14.68 -11.00 4.56
CA ASP A 141 13.93 -10.42 3.45
C ASP A 141 14.31 -8.97 3.16
N ASP A 142 15.47 -8.52 3.66
CA ASP A 142 15.98 -7.15 3.56
C ASP A 142 15.13 -6.04 4.21
N SER A 143 14.08 -6.39 4.97
CA SER A 143 13.28 -5.41 5.72
C SER A 143 14.04 -4.72 6.85
N ARG A 144 15.16 -5.29 7.30
CA ARG A 144 15.94 -4.81 8.45
C ARG A 144 15.15 -4.78 9.77
N GLU A 145 14.18 -5.68 9.93
CA GLU A 145 13.34 -5.78 11.13
C GLU A 145 14.15 -5.85 12.43
N SER A 146 15.24 -6.64 12.46
CA SER A 146 16.09 -6.78 13.65
C SER A 146 16.88 -5.52 14.00
N GLN A 147 17.03 -4.58 13.05
CA GLN A 147 17.60 -3.26 13.26
C GLN A 147 16.53 -2.16 13.41
N GLY A 148 15.25 -2.54 13.53
CA GLY A 148 14.15 -1.59 13.70
C GLY A 148 13.75 -0.86 12.42
N TYR A 149 13.90 -1.50 11.25
CA TYR A 149 13.57 -0.94 9.94
C TYR A 149 14.35 0.34 9.59
N ASN A 150 15.50 0.56 10.23
CA ASN A 150 16.31 1.75 10.01
C ASN A 150 17.03 1.73 8.66
N ASP A 151 17.26 2.92 8.07
CA ASP A 151 18.16 3.08 6.93
C ASP A 151 19.30 4.05 7.28
N PRO A 152 20.52 3.54 7.58
CA PRO A 152 21.68 4.39 7.86
C PRO A 152 22.31 5.01 6.60
N THR A 153 21.82 4.69 5.40
CA THR A 153 22.39 5.14 4.13
C THR A 153 21.68 6.35 3.54
N TYR A 154 20.52 6.75 4.10
CA TYR A 154 19.77 7.91 3.65
C TYR A 154 20.12 9.16 4.43
N PHE A 155 20.37 10.25 3.70
CA PHE A 155 20.41 11.59 4.26
C PHE A 155 19.71 12.55 3.28
N PRO A 156 18.73 13.35 3.72
CA PRO A 156 18.10 14.34 2.86
C PRO A 156 19.12 15.40 2.45
N VAL A 157 19.06 15.84 1.19
CA VAL A 157 19.92 16.91 0.67
C VAL A 157 19.47 18.29 1.16
N ASN A 158 18.16 18.45 1.37
CA ASN A 158 17.57 19.69 1.85
C ASN A 158 17.48 19.72 3.38
N SER A 159 17.78 20.88 3.94
CA SER A 159 17.53 21.17 5.36
C SER A 159 16.02 21.16 5.66
N PRO A 160 15.60 20.81 6.88
CA PRO A 160 14.18 20.76 7.22
C PRO A 160 13.46 22.11 7.01
N LEU A 161 12.24 22.06 6.48
CA LEU A 161 11.33 23.22 6.40
C LEU A 161 10.73 23.49 7.79
N ILE A 162 11.00 24.66 8.35
CA ILE A 162 10.41 25.12 9.61
C ILE A 162 9.00 25.63 9.33
N LEU A 163 7.98 24.88 9.76
CA LEU A 163 6.58 25.17 9.40
C LEU A 163 6.04 26.46 10.05
N SER A 164 6.61 26.88 11.17
CA SER A 164 6.24 28.13 11.86
C SER A 164 6.82 29.39 11.20
N GLU A 165 7.65 29.23 10.17
CA GLU A 165 8.30 30.33 9.45
C GLU A 165 7.80 30.42 7.99
N SER A 166 7.88 31.64 7.45
CA SER A 166 7.54 31.92 6.05
C SER A 166 8.69 31.56 5.13
N GLY A 167 8.38 31.02 3.95
CA GLY A 167 9.36 30.65 2.93
C GLY A 167 9.96 29.26 3.13
N THR A 168 11.00 28.96 2.34
CA THR A 168 11.75 27.71 2.41
C THR A 168 13.15 27.87 1.82
N GLU A 169 14.14 27.18 2.36
CA GLU A 169 15.46 27.08 1.74
C GLU A 169 15.68 25.67 1.16
N LEU A 170 15.94 25.59 -0.14
CA LEU A 170 16.21 24.34 -0.85
C LEU A 170 17.60 24.39 -1.48
N SER A 171 18.46 23.47 -1.09
CA SER A 171 19.74 23.22 -1.76
C SER A 171 19.54 22.58 -3.13
N ASP A 172 18.50 21.74 -3.26
CA ASP A 172 18.07 21.12 -4.50
C ASP A 172 16.53 21.11 -4.57
N PRO A 173 15.90 21.90 -5.47
CA PRO A 173 14.45 22.01 -5.56
C PRO A 173 13.77 20.76 -6.14
N ASN A 174 14.54 19.75 -6.58
CA ASN A 174 14.00 18.48 -7.06
C ASN A 174 13.98 17.39 -5.99
N ARG A 175 14.57 17.65 -4.81
CA ARG A 175 14.79 16.65 -3.76
C ARG A 175 13.86 16.85 -2.56
N TRP A 176 13.52 15.76 -1.88
CA TRP A 176 12.66 15.78 -0.72
C TRP A 176 13.25 16.65 0.39
N GLN A 177 12.37 17.35 1.09
CA GLN A 177 12.69 18.21 2.23
C GLN A 177 11.94 17.69 3.45
N PRO A 178 12.64 17.29 4.53
CA PRO A 178 11.99 16.97 5.79
C PRO A 178 11.22 18.18 6.33
N LEU A 179 10.15 17.95 7.08
CA LEU A 179 9.44 19.03 7.78
C LEU A 179 9.84 19.09 9.25
N ALA A 180 9.91 20.31 9.79
CA ALA A 180 10.17 20.60 11.20
C ALA A 180 8.94 21.26 11.83
N PHE A 181 8.40 20.61 12.86
CA PHE A 181 7.18 20.96 13.57
C PHE A 181 7.47 21.53 14.95
N ASP A 182 6.62 22.44 15.42
CA ASP A 182 6.60 22.82 16.84
C ASP A 182 6.13 21.66 17.72
N SER A 183 5.13 20.93 17.25
CA SER A 183 4.60 19.70 17.83
C SER A 183 4.14 18.77 16.72
N ARG A 184 4.57 17.51 16.75
CA ARG A 184 4.24 16.54 15.72
C ARG A 184 3.51 15.35 16.32
N ARG A 185 2.45 14.94 15.64
CA ARG A 185 1.77 13.67 15.88
C ARG A 185 1.77 12.85 14.60
N THR A 186 1.81 11.54 14.76
CA THR A 186 1.50 10.62 13.67
C THR A 186 0.03 10.72 13.31
N GLN A 187 -0.32 10.10 12.19
CA GLN A 187 -1.69 9.94 11.73
C GLN A 187 -2.66 9.46 12.81
N ASN A 188 -2.26 8.46 13.60
CA ASN A 188 -2.99 7.90 14.76
C ASN A 188 -2.71 8.58 16.10
N GLY A 189 -2.18 9.80 16.08
CA GLY A 189 -2.08 10.66 17.26
C GLY A 189 -0.89 10.37 18.18
N ILE A 190 -0.02 9.40 17.84
CA ILE A 190 1.21 9.11 18.57
C ILE A 190 2.14 10.31 18.47
N ILE A 191 2.74 10.72 19.59
CA ILE A 191 3.73 11.81 19.58
C ILE A 191 4.96 11.35 18.80
N ALA A 192 5.39 12.16 17.83
CA ALA A 192 6.52 11.85 16.96
C ALA A 192 7.63 12.89 17.10
N ASP A 193 8.82 12.55 16.60
CA ASP A 193 9.93 13.49 16.52
C ASP A 193 9.56 14.72 15.69
N LYS A 194 9.97 15.90 16.20
CA LYS A 194 9.66 17.20 15.61
C LYS A 194 10.20 17.37 14.20
N VAL A 195 11.28 16.69 13.85
CA VAL A 195 11.85 16.70 12.50
C VAL A 195 11.55 15.36 11.85
N GLN A 196 11.02 15.39 10.62
CA GLN A 196 10.75 14.17 9.87
C GLN A 196 12.04 13.43 9.52
N SER A 197 11.97 12.11 9.57
CA SER A 197 12.91 11.19 8.94
C SER A 197 12.15 10.37 7.90
N PHE A 198 12.84 9.96 6.83
CA PHE A 198 12.22 9.21 5.74
C PHE A 198 11.87 7.79 6.24
N VAL A 199 10.57 7.55 6.42
CA VAL A 199 10.01 6.25 6.82
C VAL A 199 10.31 5.18 5.76
N ALA A 200 10.98 4.10 6.19
CA ALA A 200 11.31 2.93 5.38
C ALA A 200 12.05 3.24 4.07
N SER A 201 12.96 4.22 4.08
CA SER A 201 13.64 4.69 2.85
C SER A 201 14.50 3.63 2.12
N HIS A 202 14.76 2.47 2.73
CA HIS A 202 15.46 1.34 2.12
C HIS A 202 14.53 0.27 1.55
N TRP A 203 13.20 0.44 1.53
CA TRP A 203 12.27 -0.69 1.31
C TRP A 203 12.32 -1.36 -0.08
N GLY A 204 12.92 -0.71 -1.07
CA GLY A 204 12.97 -1.20 -2.46
C GLY A 204 13.53 -2.62 -2.66
N PRO A 205 14.59 -3.05 -1.94
CA PRO A 205 15.13 -4.41 -2.03
C PRO A 205 14.38 -5.44 -1.17
N VAL A 206 13.36 -5.06 -0.41
CA VAL A 206 12.61 -6.01 0.42
C VAL A 206 12.00 -7.10 -0.46
N ARG A 207 12.12 -8.37 -0.06
CA ARG A 207 11.61 -9.50 -0.86
C ARG A 207 10.11 -9.33 -1.12
N SER A 208 9.75 -9.19 -2.39
CA SER A 208 8.40 -9.13 -2.92
C SER A 208 7.65 -10.47 -2.83
N PHE A 209 6.33 -10.43 -3.05
CA PHE A 209 5.48 -11.57 -3.31
C PHE A 209 5.54 -12.02 -4.78
N ALA A 210 5.15 -11.19 -5.74
CA ALA A 210 5.07 -11.60 -7.16
C ALA A 210 6.04 -10.86 -8.07
N LEU A 211 6.72 -9.81 -7.59
CA LEU A 211 7.66 -9.05 -8.42
C LEU A 211 9.00 -9.78 -8.54
N HIS A 212 9.61 -9.71 -9.72
CA HIS A 212 11.02 -10.07 -9.93
C HIS A 212 11.76 -8.85 -10.45
N LEU A 213 12.76 -8.39 -9.71
CA LEU A 213 13.72 -7.41 -10.23
C LEU A 213 14.69 -8.14 -11.16
N GLY A 214 14.86 -7.65 -12.39
CA GLY A 214 15.92 -8.14 -13.26
C GLY A 214 17.31 -7.92 -12.63
N GLU A 215 18.31 -8.72 -13.03
CA GLU A 215 19.68 -8.63 -12.48
C GLU A 215 20.32 -7.22 -12.62
N ASP A 216 19.89 -6.45 -13.62
CA ASP A 216 20.37 -5.09 -13.91
C ASP A 216 19.34 -3.98 -13.55
N GLU A 217 18.19 -4.34 -12.97
CA GLU A 217 17.12 -3.38 -12.67
C GLU A 217 17.22 -2.85 -11.24
N ALA A 218 17.22 -1.52 -11.10
CA ALA A 218 17.18 -0.87 -9.79
C ALA A 218 15.76 -0.75 -9.21
N LEU A 219 14.72 -0.89 -10.05
CA LEU A 219 13.31 -0.65 -9.73
C LEU A 219 12.42 -1.70 -10.39
N ALA A 220 11.47 -2.27 -9.65
CA ALA A 220 10.61 -3.35 -10.16
C ALA A 220 9.64 -2.87 -11.24
N PHE A 221 9.27 -1.59 -11.23
CA PHE A 221 8.54 -0.90 -12.31
C PHE A 221 8.98 0.55 -12.34
N ASP A 222 9.95 0.88 -13.18
CA ASP A 222 10.41 2.26 -13.35
C ASP A 222 9.37 3.09 -14.13
N PRO A 223 8.73 4.11 -13.52
CA PRO A 223 7.77 4.99 -14.20
C PRO A 223 8.44 6.09 -15.05
N GLY A 224 9.76 6.21 -15.00
CA GLY A 224 10.54 7.28 -15.61
C GLY A 224 10.71 8.48 -14.70
N THR A 225 11.66 9.36 -15.06
CA THR A 225 11.95 10.59 -14.31
C THR A 225 10.73 11.52 -14.24
N PRO A 226 10.34 12.01 -13.05
CA PRO A 226 9.26 12.98 -12.93
C PRO A 226 9.68 14.35 -13.51
N PRO A 227 8.75 15.27 -13.80
CA PRO A 227 9.10 16.63 -14.19
C PRO A 227 10.01 17.31 -13.17
N LEU A 228 11.13 17.88 -13.62
CA LEU A 228 12.13 18.52 -12.76
C LEU A 228 12.21 20.03 -13.00
N TYR A 229 12.49 20.78 -11.94
CA TYR A 229 12.87 22.19 -11.99
C TYR A 229 14.27 22.39 -12.59
N GLY A 230 14.45 23.41 -13.44
CA GLY A 230 15.74 23.76 -14.05
C GLY A 230 16.12 22.96 -15.30
N GLY A 231 15.16 22.28 -15.94
CA GLY A 231 15.38 21.44 -17.12
C GLY A 231 14.17 21.39 -18.05
N GLU A 232 14.15 20.42 -18.98
CA GLU A 232 13.06 20.30 -19.98
C GLU A 232 11.67 20.10 -19.36
N GLY A 233 11.59 19.51 -18.16
CA GLY A 233 10.35 19.29 -17.43
C GLY A 233 9.85 20.48 -16.62
N GLU A 234 10.53 21.63 -16.61
CA GLU A 234 10.24 22.72 -15.67
C GLU A 234 8.84 23.33 -15.86
N ALA A 235 8.38 23.48 -17.10
CA ALA A 235 7.05 24.01 -17.37
C ALA A 235 5.96 23.11 -16.77
N GLN A 236 6.10 21.78 -16.92
CA GLN A 236 5.18 20.82 -16.32
C GLN A 236 5.31 20.81 -14.79
N TYR A 237 6.54 20.87 -14.25
CA TYR A 237 6.78 20.99 -12.81
C TYR A 237 6.02 22.19 -12.22
N LYS A 238 6.09 23.36 -12.86
CA LYS A 238 5.36 24.56 -12.44
C LYS A 238 3.84 24.39 -12.57
N GLU A 239 3.34 23.88 -13.68
CA GLU A 239 1.89 23.65 -13.87
C GLU A 239 1.31 22.64 -12.86
N ASN A 240 2.06 21.60 -12.49
CA ASN A 240 1.65 20.64 -11.46
C ASN A 240 1.43 21.31 -10.09
N ASN A 241 2.25 22.32 -9.75
CA ASN A 241 2.06 23.09 -8.52
C ASN A 241 0.84 24.01 -8.61
N VAL A 242 0.58 24.61 -9.79
CA VAL A 242 -0.65 25.38 -10.05
C VAL A 242 -1.89 24.50 -9.88
N GLU A 243 -1.85 23.25 -10.35
CA GLU A 243 -2.95 22.30 -10.17
C GLU A 243 -3.25 22.03 -8.69
N VAL A 244 -2.23 21.80 -7.86
CA VAL A 244 -2.41 21.60 -6.42
C VAL A 244 -3.04 22.84 -5.75
N ILE A 245 -2.57 24.04 -6.11
CA ILE A 245 -3.16 25.30 -5.61
C ILE A 245 -4.64 25.41 -6.03
N ARG A 246 -4.96 25.00 -7.26
CA ARG A 246 -6.34 24.96 -7.77
C ARG A 246 -7.23 24.00 -6.98
N PHE A 247 -6.76 22.79 -6.68
CA PHE A 247 -7.48 21.86 -5.80
C PHE A 247 -7.70 22.44 -4.40
N SER A 248 -6.69 23.09 -3.84
CA SER A 248 -6.80 23.77 -2.54
C SER A 248 -7.82 24.91 -2.55
N SER A 249 -7.94 25.64 -3.66
CA SER A 249 -8.96 26.70 -3.84
C SER A 249 -10.41 26.18 -3.87
N TRP A 250 -10.60 24.89 -4.14
CA TRP A 250 -11.92 24.27 -4.21
C TRP A 250 -12.39 23.69 -2.88
N LEU A 251 -11.63 23.85 -1.80
CA LEU A 251 -11.97 23.33 -0.48
C LEU A 251 -12.94 24.23 0.29
N ASP A 252 -13.27 25.41 -0.24
CA ASP A 252 -14.26 26.30 0.37
C ASP A 252 -15.68 25.71 0.27
N PRO A 253 -16.32 25.35 1.40
CA PRO A 253 -17.70 24.83 1.37
C PRO A 253 -18.74 25.86 0.92
N ASP A 254 -18.38 27.15 0.90
CA ASP A 254 -19.28 28.25 0.57
C ASP A 254 -19.03 28.80 -0.85
N ASP A 255 -18.22 28.11 -1.67
CA ASP A 255 -17.94 28.51 -3.06
C ASP A 255 -19.17 28.47 -4.00
N GLY A 256 -20.28 27.90 -3.52
CA GLY A 256 -21.56 27.80 -4.23
C GLY A 256 -21.58 26.78 -5.37
N VAL A 257 -20.52 26.00 -5.56
CA VAL A 257 -20.41 25.00 -6.62
C VAL A 257 -20.92 23.65 -6.14
N MET A 258 -21.97 23.16 -6.80
CA MET A 258 -22.46 21.80 -6.61
C MET A 258 -21.76 20.84 -7.58
N LYS A 259 -21.51 19.60 -7.13
CA LYS A 259 -20.92 18.52 -7.92
C LYS A 259 -21.77 17.26 -7.76
N ASP A 260 -22.11 16.63 -8.88
CA ASP A 260 -22.68 15.29 -8.86
C ASP A 260 -21.56 14.27 -8.64
N ILE A 261 -21.62 13.55 -7.53
CA ILE A 261 -20.64 12.54 -7.11
C ILE A 261 -21.20 11.12 -7.23
N SER A 262 -22.35 10.94 -7.88
CA SER A 262 -22.92 9.62 -8.13
C SER A 262 -22.02 8.81 -9.08
N PRO A 263 -22.07 7.47 -9.03
CA PRO A 263 -21.38 6.64 -10.02
C PRO A 263 -21.82 6.95 -11.46
N GLY A 264 -23.00 7.54 -11.66
CA GLY A 264 -23.50 7.99 -12.96
C GLY A 264 -22.74 9.16 -13.59
N ALA A 265 -22.06 9.98 -12.77
CA ALA A 265 -21.41 11.21 -13.20
C ALA A 265 -19.93 11.33 -12.81
N TYR A 266 -19.46 10.50 -11.88
CA TYR A 266 -18.09 10.54 -11.34
C TYR A 266 -17.47 9.14 -11.31
N GLY A 267 -16.16 9.06 -11.61
CA GLY A 267 -15.45 7.79 -11.76
C GLY A 267 -15.36 7.34 -13.22
N ASN A 268 -15.07 6.06 -13.44
CA ASN A 268 -14.82 5.44 -14.75
C ASN A 268 -13.63 6.08 -15.49
N ASN A 269 -12.53 6.35 -14.77
CA ASN A 269 -11.34 6.92 -15.38
C ASN A 269 -10.54 5.87 -16.16
N SER A 270 -9.86 6.31 -17.21
CA SER A 270 -8.76 5.55 -17.80
C SER A 270 -7.65 5.36 -16.76
N LEU A 271 -6.97 4.20 -16.79
CA LEU A 271 -5.89 3.90 -15.85
C LEU A 271 -4.80 5.00 -15.87
N GLY A 272 -4.54 5.58 -14.70
CA GLY A 272 -3.54 6.64 -14.53
C GLY A 272 -4.01 8.04 -14.93
N GLN A 273 -5.29 8.22 -15.24
CA GLN A 273 -5.90 9.49 -15.64
C GLN A 273 -7.06 9.90 -14.72
N ASN A 274 -7.55 11.12 -14.92
CA ASN A 274 -8.73 11.70 -14.24
C ASN A 274 -9.75 12.20 -15.29
N ASP A 275 -10.03 11.36 -16.29
CA ASP A 275 -10.82 11.67 -17.50
C ASP A 275 -12.21 11.01 -17.51
N GLY A 276 -12.59 10.36 -16.41
CA GLY A 276 -13.82 9.59 -16.30
C GLY A 276 -15.07 10.45 -16.29
N THR A 277 -16.18 9.87 -16.75
CA THR A 277 -17.50 10.52 -16.85
C THR A 277 -18.61 9.72 -16.15
N GLY A 278 -18.23 8.74 -15.33
CA GLY A 278 -19.15 7.83 -14.65
C GLY A 278 -19.63 6.64 -15.50
N HIS A 279 -20.48 5.82 -14.88
CA HIS A 279 -21.15 4.65 -15.41
C HIS A 279 -22.65 4.95 -15.53
N ALA A 280 -23.20 5.07 -16.74
CA ALA A 280 -24.60 5.49 -16.89
C ALA A 280 -25.63 4.55 -16.23
N ILE A 281 -25.34 3.24 -16.15
CA ILE A 281 -26.27 2.19 -15.71
C ILE A 281 -25.61 1.34 -14.62
N ASN A 282 -26.35 1.04 -13.55
CA ASN A 282 -25.97 0.04 -12.56
C ASN A 282 -26.17 -1.36 -13.17
N PRO A 283 -25.11 -2.18 -13.31
CA PRO A 283 -25.20 -3.48 -13.97
C PRO A 283 -26.00 -4.53 -13.17
N ALA A 284 -26.16 -4.35 -11.86
CA ALA A 284 -26.94 -5.26 -11.01
C ALA A 284 -28.45 -5.00 -11.11
N THR A 285 -28.87 -3.73 -11.23
CA THR A 285 -30.30 -3.37 -11.30
C THR A 285 -30.81 -3.13 -12.72
N GLY A 286 -29.93 -2.77 -13.65
CA GLY A 286 -30.29 -2.35 -15.01
C GLY A 286 -30.86 -0.92 -15.10
N GLU A 287 -30.85 -0.17 -13.98
CA GLU A 287 -31.34 1.21 -13.88
C GLU A 287 -30.19 2.22 -13.94
N ALA A 288 -30.50 3.47 -14.30
CA ALA A 288 -29.52 4.55 -14.22
C ALA A 288 -29.20 4.89 -12.76
N TYR A 289 -27.94 5.25 -12.46
CA TYR A 289 -27.62 5.77 -11.11
C TYR A 289 -28.33 7.10 -10.88
N GLU A 290 -28.90 7.25 -9.70
CA GLU A 290 -29.49 8.52 -9.27
C GLU A 290 -28.40 9.56 -9.02
N SER A 291 -28.72 10.82 -9.33
CA SER A 291 -27.82 11.95 -9.09
C SER A 291 -27.57 12.15 -7.59
N ASN A 292 -26.32 12.43 -7.23
CA ASN A 292 -25.89 12.70 -5.86
C ASN A 292 -25.15 14.04 -5.82
N LEU A 293 -25.93 15.13 -5.76
CA LEU A 293 -25.41 16.49 -5.76
C LEU A 293 -24.97 16.91 -4.36
N VAL A 294 -23.68 17.25 -4.22
CA VAL A 294 -23.09 17.77 -2.98
C VAL A 294 -22.29 19.04 -3.24
N LYS A 295 -22.03 19.83 -2.20
CA LYS A 295 -21.10 20.97 -2.31
C LYS A 295 -19.69 20.48 -2.65
N ARG A 296 -19.04 21.09 -3.64
CA ARG A 296 -17.70 20.69 -4.07
C ARG A 296 -16.66 20.83 -2.96
N GLY A 297 -16.74 21.89 -2.15
CA GLY A 297 -15.86 22.10 -0.99
C GLY A 297 -15.99 20.99 0.04
N ASP A 298 -17.21 20.62 0.42
CA ASP A 298 -17.45 19.50 1.33
C ASP A 298 -16.93 18.18 0.74
N PHE A 299 -17.21 17.90 -0.54
CA PHE A 299 -16.71 16.69 -1.19
C PHE A 299 -15.18 16.60 -1.20
N GLY A 300 -14.48 17.69 -1.54
CA GLY A 300 -13.02 17.73 -1.55
C GLY A 300 -12.41 17.45 -0.17
N ARG A 301 -12.97 18.06 0.87
CA ARG A 301 -12.54 17.88 2.27
C ARG A 301 -12.83 16.47 2.79
N VAL A 302 -14.04 15.96 2.54
CA VAL A 302 -14.44 14.58 2.87
C VAL A 302 -13.53 13.57 2.20
N MET A 303 -13.28 13.74 0.90
CA MET A 303 -12.42 12.82 0.16
C MET A 303 -10.99 12.85 0.68
N ALA A 304 -10.44 14.03 0.97
CA ALA A 304 -9.09 14.19 1.50
C ALA A 304 -8.92 13.51 2.87
N GLU A 305 -9.92 13.60 3.76
CA GLU A 305 -9.85 13.01 5.11
C GLU A 305 -10.20 11.52 5.14
N PHE A 306 -11.21 11.08 4.40
CA PHE A 306 -11.61 9.68 4.34
C PHE A 306 -10.45 8.81 3.83
N TRP A 307 -9.85 9.20 2.70
CA TRP A 307 -8.69 8.53 2.13
C TRP A 307 -7.36 9.01 2.72
N ALA A 308 -7.38 9.93 3.69
CA ALA A 308 -6.18 10.16 4.48
C ALA A 308 -5.85 8.96 5.35
N ASP A 309 -6.83 8.15 5.77
CA ASP A 309 -6.67 7.09 6.76
C ASP A 309 -6.36 7.66 8.15
N GLY A 310 -7.26 8.52 8.68
CA GLY A 310 -7.09 9.25 9.95
C GLY A 310 -6.81 8.42 11.22
N PRO A 311 -6.94 9.00 12.43
CA PRO A 311 -6.28 8.46 13.62
C PRO A 311 -6.74 7.10 14.14
N ALA A 312 -7.86 6.59 13.64
CA ALA A 312 -8.36 5.25 13.94
C ALA A 312 -8.22 4.28 12.75
N SER A 313 -7.49 4.65 11.69
CA SER A 313 -7.35 3.86 10.46
C SER A 313 -6.18 2.88 10.53
N GLU A 314 -6.24 1.89 9.65
CA GLU A 314 -5.32 0.81 9.45
C GLU A 314 -4.27 1.11 8.36
N THR A 315 -4.07 2.39 8.01
CA THR A 315 -3.28 2.88 6.86
C THR A 315 -3.81 2.35 5.51
N PRO A 316 -3.33 2.83 4.35
CA PRO A 316 -3.89 2.42 3.07
C PRO A 316 -3.99 0.90 2.83
N PRO A 317 -2.96 0.07 3.13
CA PRO A 317 -3.10 -1.38 2.95
C PRO A 317 -4.18 -2.01 3.84
N GLY A 318 -4.35 -1.53 5.07
CA GLY A 318 -5.37 -2.05 5.98
C GLY A 318 -6.79 -1.57 5.62
N HIS A 319 -6.95 -0.34 5.15
CA HIS A 319 -8.24 0.16 4.64
C HIS A 319 -8.77 -0.75 3.52
N TRP A 320 -7.92 -1.20 2.60
CA TRP A 320 -8.32 -2.14 1.55
C TRP A 320 -8.67 -3.55 2.05
N ASN A 321 -8.16 -3.97 3.21
CA ASN A 321 -8.67 -5.17 3.88
C ASN A 321 -10.08 -4.92 4.44
N THR A 322 -10.32 -3.76 5.06
CA THR A 322 -11.66 -3.37 5.55
C THR A 322 -12.68 -3.31 4.40
N LEU A 323 -12.31 -2.76 3.24
CA LEU A 323 -13.20 -2.75 2.07
C LEU A 323 -13.44 -4.17 1.51
N ALA A 324 -12.39 -4.99 1.41
CA ALA A 324 -12.54 -6.39 0.99
C ALA A 324 -13.48 -7.17 1.92
N ASN A 325 -13.35 -6.93 3.22
CA ASN A 325 -14.22 -7.48 4.25
C ASN A 325 -15.69 -7.05 4.05
N GLN A 326 -15.94 -5.76 3.80
CA GLN A 326 -17.28 -5.24 3.51
C GLN A 326 -17.90 -5.83 2.24
N VAL A 327 -17.08 -6.08 1.20
CA VAL A 327 -17.52 -6.78 -0.02
C VAL A 327 -18.04 -8.17 0.31
N VAL A 328 -17.32 -8.91 1.15
CA VAL A 328 -17.72 -10.26 1.58
C VAL A 328 -18.98 -10.24 2.45
N ASP A 329 -19.13 -9.21 3.28
CA ASP A 329 -20.28 -9.05 4.17
C ASP A 329 -21.56 -8.61 3.43
N HIS A 330 -21.45 -8.22 2.16
CA HIS A 330 -22.59 -7.76 1.36
C HIS A 330 -23.57 -8.90 1.06
N PRO A 331 -24.90 -8.72 1.24
CA PRO A 331 -25.88 -9.80 1.09
C PRO A 331 -25.97 -10.39 -0.32
N ASP A 332 -25.68 -9.58 -1.35
CA ASP A 332 -25.68 -10.02 -2.75
C ASP A 332 -24.35 -10.66 -3.19
N PHE A 333 -23.37 -10.78 -2.28
CA PHE A 333 -22.09 -11.37 -2.62
C PHE A 333 -22.11 -12.89 -2.50
N GLU A 334 -21.67 -13.57 -3.57
CA GLU A 334 -21.44 -15.01 -3.58
C GLU A 334 -19.93 -15.30 -3.66
N PRO A 335 -19.32 -16.01 -2.69
CA PRO A 335 -17.89 -16.29 -2.67
C PRO A 335 -17.50 -17.36 -3.70
N ARG A 336 -17.44 -16.96 -4.97
CA ARG A 336 -16.99 -17.78 -6.10
C ARG A 336 -15.72 -17.20 -6.69
N LEU A 337 -14.67 -18.02 -6.79
CA LEU A 337 -13.39 -17.54 -7.32
C LEU A 337 -13.54 -17.14 -8.79
N GLY A 338 -13.26 -15.88 -9.10
CA GLY A 338 -13.49 -15.30 -10.42
C GLY A 338 -14.96 -15.16 -10.80
N GLY A 339 -15.87 -15.10 -9.81
CA GLY A 339 -17.31 -14.97 -10.02
C GLY A 339 -18.00 -16.22 -10.60
N THR A 340 -17.26 -17.32 -10.76
CA THR A 340 -17.76 -18.55 -11.38
C THR A 340 -17.28 -19.80 -10.62
N GLY A 341 -17.80 -20.98 -10.97
CA GLY A 341 -17.41 -22.23 -10.32
C GLY A 341 -18.13 -22.47 -8.98
N PRO A 342 -17.59 -23.35 -8.10
CA PRO A 342 -18.24 -23.70 -6.84
C PRO A 342 -18.23 -22.53 -5.84
N LEU A 343 -19.22 -22.54 -4.93
CA LEU A 343 -19.17 -21.68 -3.74
C LEU A 343 -18.02 -22.15 -2.85
N LEU A 344 -17.21 -21.20 -2.39
CA LEU A 344 -16.16 -21.46 -1.42
C LEU A 344 -16.71 -21.30 0.00
N GLU A 345 -16.25 -22.16 0.91
CA GLU A 345 -16.52 -21.99 2.33
C GLU A 345 -15.84 -20.71 2.84
N PRO A 346 -16.41 -20.03 3.87
CA PRO A 346 -15.91 -18.73 4.33
C PRO A 346 -14.40 -18.71 4.62
N LEU A 347 -13.88 -19.74 5.32
CA LEU A 347 -12.46 -19.83 5.61
C LEU A 347 -11.61 -19.92 4.34
N GLU A 348 -12.02 -20.74 3.37
CA GLU A 348 -11.28 -20.91 2.11
C GLU A 348 -11.29 -19.62 1.28
N TRP A 349 -12.43 -18.93 1.24
CA TRP A 349 -12.53 -17.63 0.59
C TRP A 349 -11.55 -16.63 1.23
N ASP A 350 -11.61 -16.47 2.55
CA ASP A 350 -10.82 -15.48 3.28
C ASP A 350 -9.31 -15.71 3.13
N VAL A 351 -8.82 -16.95 3.32
CA VAL A 351 -7.38 -17.22 3.20
C VAL A 351 -6.87 -16.98 1.78
N LYS A 352 -7.67 -17.30 0.76
CA LYS A 352 -7.33 -17.00 -0.63
C LYS A 352 -7.33 -15.48 -0.85
N MET A 353 -8.39 -14.79 -0.44
CA MET A 353 -8.54 -13.35 -0.62
C MET A 353 -7.39 -12.57 0.00
N TYR A 354 -7.11 -12.80 1.29
CA TYR A 354 -6.03 -12.11 1.98
C TYR A 354 -4.65 -12.46 1.38
N PHE A 355 -4.44 -13.69 0.92
CA PHE A 355 -3.17 -14.08 0.29
C PHE A 355 -2.88 -13.27 -0.98
N ALA A 356 -3.85 -13.18 -1.91
CA ALA A 356 -3.68 -12.38 -3.12
C ALA A 356 -3.66 -10.87 -2.82
N LEU A 357 -4.60 -10.38 -2.00
CA LEU A 357 -4.74 -8.96 -1.69
C LEU A 357 -3.49 -8.43 -0.98
N ASN A 358 -3.10 -9.06 0.11
CA ASN A 358 -1.97 -8.59 0.91
C ASN A 358 -0.62 -8.87 0.22
N GLY A 359 -0.54 -9.90 -0.63
CA GLY A 359 0.58 -10.08 -1.54
C GLY A 359 0.75 -8.90 -2.51
N ALA A 360 -0.35 -8.45 -3.13
CA ALA A 360 -0.35 -7.28 -4.02
C ALA A 360 0.01 -5.98 -3.29
N LEU A 361 -0.52 -5.78 -2.07
CA LEU A 361 -0.21 -4.61 -1.26
C LEU A 361 1.27 -4.61 -0.84
N HIS A 362 1.82 -5.76 -0.44
CA HIS A 362 3.25 -5.88 -0.13
C HIS A 362 4.14 -5.57 -1.34
N ASP A 363 3.77 -6.06 -2.53
CA ASP A 363 4.49 -5.75 -3.77
C ASP A 363 4.47 -4.25 -4.11
N VAL A 364 3.36 -3.57 -3.87
CA VAL A 364 3.28 -2.11 -4.03
C VAL A 364 4.23 -1.41 -3.09
N ALA A 365 4.31 -1.82 -1.81
CA ALA A 365 5.23 -1.22 -0.85
C ALA A 365 6.67 -1.30 -1.36
N VAL A 366 7.09 -2.47 -1.88
CA VAL A 366 8.42 -2.68 -2.48
C VAL A 366 8.64 -1.77 -3.68
N ALA A 367 7.76 -1.84 -4.69
CA ALA A 367 7.94 -1.10 -5.94
C ALA A 367 7.92 0.43 -5.74
N ILE A 368 6.97 0.93 -4.97
CA ILE A 368 6.79 2.37 -4.76
C ILE A 368 7.86 2.96 -3.85
N TRP A 369 8.20 2.32 -2.73
CA TRP A 369 9.27 2.86 -1.89
C TRP A 369 10.65 2.77 -2.56
N GLY A 370 10.87 1.77 -3.43
CA GLY A 370 12.00 1.77 -4.34
C GLY A 370 12.06 3.05 -5.18
N CYS A 371 10.95 3.42 -5.84
CA CYS A 371 10.87 4.65 -6.64
C CYS A 371 11.04 5.91 -5.78
N LYS A 372 10.37 5.97 -4.63
CA LYS A 372 10.47 7.11 -3.70
C LYS A 372 11.90 7.34 -3.25
N ARG A 373 12.65 6.27 -3.01
CA ARG A 373 14.07 6.38 -2.69
C ARG A 373 14.90 6.79 -3.90
N HIS A 374 14.67 6.16 -5.05
CA HIS A 374 15.47 6.40 -6.25
C HIS A 374 15.38 7.85 -6.71
N TYR A 375 14.17 8.39 -6.80
CA TYR A 375 13.95 9.77 -7.26
C TYR A 375 14.04 10.80 -6.14
N ASP A 376 13.74 10.40 -4.90
CA ASP A 376 13.76 11.26 -3.72
C ASP A 376 13.05 12.60 -3.97
N TYR A 377 11.91 12.53 -4.66
CA TYR A 377 11.24 13.68 -5.26
C TYR A 377 10.57 14.58 -4.23
N ILE A 378 10.60 15.88 -4.51
CA ILE A 378 10.04 16.94 -3.66
C ILE A 378 8.51 16.83 -3.45
N ARG A 379 8.02 17.42 -2.35
CA ARG A 379 6.59 17.49 -2.01
C ARG A 379 6.03 18.88 -2.33
N PRO A 380 4.71 19.01 -2.61
CA PRO A 380 4.07 20.27 -2.99
C PRO A 380 4.32 21.42 -2.01
N ILE A 381 4.31 21.17 -0.69
CA ILE A 381 4.55 22.21 0.31
C ILE A 381 5.89 22.92 0.10
N SER A 382 6.94 22.16 -0.17
CA SER A 382 8.29 22.70 -0.40
C SER A 382 8.39 23.37 -1.76
N SER A 383 7.84 22.75 -2.81
CA SER A 383 7.92 23.29 -4.17
C SER A 383 7.07 24.55 -4.38
N ILE A 384 5.85 24.60 -3.83
CA ILE A 384 4.96 25.78 -3.90
C ILE A 384 5.58 26.94 -3.16
N ARG A 385 6.05 26.74 -1.92
CA ARG A 385 6.71 27.80 -1.14
C ARG A 385 7.98 28.30 -1.84
N PHE A 386 8.78 27.40 -2.40
CA PHE A 386 9.99 27.74 -3.15
C PHE A 386 9.71 28.54 -4.42
N LEU A 387 8.72 28.14 -5.22
CA LEU A 387 8.35 28.88 -6.41
C LEU A 387 7.71 30.22 -6.04
N GLY A 388 6.89 30.25 -5.00
CA GLY A 388 6.20 31.44 -4.49
C GLY A 388 7.15 32.54 -4.01
N GLN A 389 8.10 32.21 -3.14
CA GLN A 389 9.08 33.16 -2.62
C GLN A 389 9.97 33.75 -3.73
N ASN A 390 10.23 32.99 -4.80
CA ASN A 390 11.04 33.41 -5.94
C ASN A 390 10.22 34.10 -7.05
N ASN A 391 8.90 34.25 -6.88
CA ASN A 391 7.97 34.75 -7.90
C ASN A 391 8.03 33.97 -9.22
N GLU A 392 8.17 32.65 -9.11
CA GLU A 392 8.29 31.72 -10.23
C GLU A 392 7.05 30.85 -10.46
N LEU A 393 6.02 31.00 -9.62
CA LEU A 393 4.72 30.40 -9.89
C LEU A 393 4.08 31.09 -11.11
N PRO A 394 3.56 30.33 -12.09
CA PRO A 394 2.78 30.89 -13.18
C PRO A 394 1.58 31.70 -12.65
N LEU A 395 1.44 32.94 -13.08
CA LEU A 395 0.31 33.78 -12.68
C LEU A 395 -0.98 33.31 -13.36
N VAL A 396 -2.03 33.13 -12.58
CA VAL A 396 -3.36 32.70 -13.01
C VAL A 396 -4.38 33.65 -12.38
N PRO A 397 -5.06 34.51 -13.15
CA PRO A 397 -6.02 35.47 -12.60
C PRO A 397 -7.06 34.78 -11.71
N GLY A 398 -7.30 35.33 -10.52
CA GLY A 398 -8.23 34.77 -9.53
C GLY A 398 -7.71 33.55 -8.77
N LEU A 399 -6.46 33.12 -8.99
CA LEU A 399 -5.85 31.97 -8.29
C LEU A 399 -4.42 32.24 -7.81
N ILE A 400 -3.57 32.78 -8.68
CA ILE A 400 -2.16 33.09 -8.40
C ILE A 400 -1.87 34.48 -8.97
N GLU A 401 -1.62 35.43 -8.09
CA GLU A 401 -1.46 36.83 -8.48
C GLU A 401 -0.28 37.48 -7.76
N GLN A 402 0.27 38.52 -8.37
CA GLN A 402 1.21 39.38 -7.68
C GLN A 402 0.45 40.41 -6.84
N VAL A 403 0.88 40.63 -5.60
CA VAL A 403 0.35 41.69 -4.76
C VAL A 403 0.76 43.05 -5.33
N THR A 404 -0.19 43.87 -5.76
CA THR A 404 0.03 45.24 -6.26
C THR A 404 -0.55 46.28 -5.32
N VAL A 405 -0.12 47.54 -5.47
CA VAL A 405 -0.68 48.70 -4.74
C VAL A 405 -2.19 48.83 -4.93
N GLU A 406 -2.71 48.49 -6.12
CA GLU A 406 -4.13 48.52 -6.43
C GLU A 406 -4.86 47.40 -5.67
N SER A 407 -4.33 46.18 -5.70
CA SER A 407 -4.94 45.03 -5.04
C SER A 407 -4.97 45.12 -3.52
N THR A 408 -4.15 45.99 -2.92
CA THR A 408 -4.05 46.18 -1.46
C THR A 408 -4.88 47.37 -0.94
N ARG A 409 -5.65 48.05 -1.80
CA ARG A 409 -6.54 49.13 -1.34
C ARG A 409 -7.64 48.58 -0.41
N PRO A 410 -8.23 49.41 0.47
CA PRO A 410 -9.33 48.97 1.31
C PRO A 410 -10.45 48.32 0.49
N LEU A 411 -10.93 47.16 0.95
CA LEU A 411 -11.96 46.33 0.30
C LEU A 411 -11.52 45.61 -1.00
N GLU A 412 -10.26 45.72 -1.41
CA GLU A 412 -9.70 44.89 -2.48
C GLU A 412 -9.17 43.56 -1.94
N ARG A 413 -9.03 42.58 -2.83
CA ARG A 413 -8.75 41.17 -2.49
C ARG A 413 -7.44 40.90 -1.75
N HIS A 414 -6.44 41.79 -1.83
CA HIS A 414 -5.17 41.69 -1.10
C HIS A 414 -5.03 42.77 -0.02
N ALA A 415 -6.13 43.37 0.47
CA ALA A 415 -6.08 44.48 1.44
C ALA A 415 -5.23 44.16 2.69
N HIS A 416 -5.26 42.92 3.18
CA HIS A 416 -4.48 42.45 4.33
C HIS A 416 -3.01 42.17 4.00
N LEU A 417 -2.63 42.07 2.72
CA LEU A 417 -1.26 41.81 2.26
C LEU A 417 -0.49 43.09 1.89
N GLY A 418 -0.94 44.26 2.36
CA GLY A 418 -0.39 45.58 1.99
C GLY A 418 1.12 45.76 2.17
N PHE A 419 1.75 45.01 3.09
CA PHE A 419 3.20 45.04 3.32
C PHE A 419 4.01 44.13 2.38
N HIS A 420 3.33 43.39 1.49
CA HIS A 420 3.92 42.35 0.65
C HIS A 420 3.80 42.66 -0.84
N ILE A 421 3.71 43.94 -1.22
CA ILE A 421 3.69 44.37 -2.62
C ILE A 421 4.89 43.76 -3.38
N GLY A 422 4.62 43.13 -4.52
CA GLY A 422 5.59 42.45 -5.37
C GLY A 422 5.74 40.95 -5.05
N LYS A 423 5.22 40.46 -3.92
CA LYS A 423 5.19 39.02 -3.61
C LYS A 423 4.05 38.30 -4.35
N THR A 424 4.19 36.99 -4.50
CA THR A 424 3.15 36.11 -5.05
C THR A 424 2.14 35.74 -3.96
N ALA A 425 0.88 36.06 -4.21
CA ALA A 425 -0.27 35.62 -3.43
C ALA A 425 -1.05 34.52 -4.18
N ILE A 426 -1.66 33.60 -3.42
CA ILE A 426 -2.48 32.51 -3.95
C ILE A 426 -3.82 32.46 -3.23
N TYR A 427 -4.87 32.06 -3.94
CA TYR A 427 -6.21 31.87 -3.39
C TYR A 427 -6.44 30.38 -3.12
N CYS A 428 -6.49 30.00 -1.84
CA CYS A 428 -6.48 28.60 -1.41
C CYS A 428 -6.99 28.44 0.03
N TRP A 429 -7.08 27.19 0.51
CA TRP A 429 -7.26 26.94 1.95
C TRP A 429 -6.06 27.49 2.74
N PRO A 430 -6.26 28.35 3.75
CA PRO A 430 -5.16 29.06 4.41
C PRO A 430 -4.47 28.30 5.54
N GLY A 431 -5.06 27.19 5.99
CA GLY A 431 -4.61 26.47 7.17
C GLY A 431 -5.77 26.07 8.09
N GLU A 432 -5.46 25.25 9.08
CA GLU A 432 -6.39 24.83 10.13
C GLU A 432 -6.84 26.05 10.94
N PRO A 433 -8.15 26.25 11.18
CA PRO A 433 -8.64 27.39 11.96
C PRO A 433 -8.28 27.24 13.45
N ASP A 434 -8.42 28.32 14.21
CA ASP A 434 -8.12 28.32 15.65
C ASP A 434 -9.00 27.31 16.44
N ASN A 435 -10.25 27.11 16.02
CA ASN A 435 -11.16 26.14 16.62
C ASN A 435 -11.74 25.15 15.57
N PRO A 436 -10.97 24.13 15.16
CA PRO A 436 -11.35 23.19 14.10
C PRO A 436 -12.55 22.30 14.45
N ALA A 437 -12.98 22.28 15.73
CA ALA A 437 -14.18 21.54 16.12
C ALA A 437 -15.49 22.27 15.78
N SER A 438 -15.44 23.56 15.45
CA SER A 438 -16.63 24.37 15.16
C SER A 438 -16.45 25.40 14.04
N GLU A 439 -15.26 25.51 13.47
CA GLU A 439 -14.91 26.50 12.44
C GLU A 439 -14.30 25.79 11.22
N HIS A 440 -14.48 26.40 10.05
CA HIS A 440 -13.75 26.07 8.82
C HIS A 440 -13.15 27.34 8.22
N SER A 441 -12.01 27.19 7.55
CA SER A 441 -11.25 28.34 7.04
C SER A 441 -11.72 28.84 5.67
N GLY A 442 -12.41 28.01 4.89
CA GLY A 442 -12.80 28.36 3.51
C GLY A 442 -11.56 28.55 2.62
N ALA A 443 -11.66 29.40 1.59
CA ALA A 443 -10.53 29.81 0.77
C ALA A 443 -10.29 31.34 0.83
N GLU A 444 -9.04 31.74 0.99
CA GLU A 444 -8.62 33.13 1.06
C GLU A 444 -7.29 33.39 0.34
N TRP A 445 -6.96 34.67 0.15
CA TRP A 445 -5.68 35.07 -0.41
C TRP A 445 -4.59 35.04 0.66
N ILE A 446 -3.58 34.20 0.48
CA ILE A 446 -2.38 34.15 1.35
C ILE A 446 -1.11 34.35 0.52
N LEU A 447 0.03 34.55 1.18
CA LEU A 447 1.32 34.49 0.48
C LEU A 447 1.65 33.03 0.12
N ALA A 448 2.14 32.80 -1.10
CA ALA A 448 2.51 31.46 -1.55
C ALA A 448 3.62 30.81 -0.69
N GLU A 449 4.49 31.63 -0.12
CA GLU A 449 5.56 31.23 0.81
C GLU A 449 5.05 30.74 2.18
N ASP A 450 3.76 30.94 2.49
CA ASP A 450 3.11 30.50 3.72
C ASP A 450 2.20 29.27 3.52
N TRP A 451 2.02 28.81 2.28
CA TRP A 451 1.06 27.77 1.93
C TRP A 451 1.24 26.46 2.72
N MET A 452 0.12 25.83 3.06
CA MET A 452 0.05 24.55 3.75
C MET A 452 -0.95 23.61 3.04
N PRO A 453 -0.67 22.30 2.96
CA PRO A 453 -1.61 21.32 2.44
C PRO A 453 -2.79 21.12 3.41
N TYR A 454 -3.98 20.74 2.89
CA TYR A 454 -5.17 20.47 3.70
C TYR A 454 -4.99 19.23 4.59
N GLN A 455 -4.39 19.46 5.76
CA GLN A 455 -4.10 18.49 6.82
C GLN A 455 -4.00 19.20 8.18
N ARG A 456 -4.11 18.45 9.29
CA ARG A 456 -3.83 18.99 10.62
C ARG A 456 -2.43 19.59 10.72
N SER A 457 -2.31 20.71 11.42
CA SER A 457 -1.05 21.40 11.70
C SER A 457 0.02 20.51 12.36
N THR A 458 -0.38 19.51 13.14
CA THR A 458 0.54 18.55 13.78
C THR A 458 0.91 17.34 12.92
N PHE A 459 0.28 17.16 11.75
CA PHE A 459 0.49 16.04 10.83
C PHE A 459 0.41 16.55 9.38
N VAL A 460 1.39 17.38 9.02
CA VAL A 460 1.51 18.00 7.71
C VAL A 460 2.43 17.13 6.86
N THR A 461 1.92 16.62 5.74
CA THR A 461 2.61 15.77 4.75
C THR A 461 3.28 14.50 5.31
N PRO A 462 3.05 13.31 4.73
CA PRO A 462 3.74 12.10 5.18
C PRO A 462 5.27 12.19 5.06
N ALA A 463 5.98 11.56 6.01
CA ALA A 463 7.43 11.66 6.16
C ALA A 463 8.21 10.75 5.18
N PHE A 464 8.02 11.00 3.88
CA PHE A 464 8.71 10.35 2.77
C PHE A 464 8.51 11.13 1.47
N ALA A 465 9.40 10.91 0.50
CA ALA A 465 9.38 11.55 -0.82
C ALA A 465 8.04 11.38 -1.59
N GLY A 466 7.77 12.30 -2.52
CA GLY A 466 6.50 12.38 -3.26
C GLY A 466 6.32 11.24 -4.27
N TYR A 467 7.28 11.08 -5.18
CA TYR A 467 7.09 10.28 -6.39
C TYR A 467 7.43 8.79 -6.18
N VAL A 468 6.53 7.83 -6.39
CA VAL A 468 5.09 7.95 -6.76
C VAL A 468 4.18 7.80 -5.54
N SER A 469 2.90 8.13 -5.67
CA SER A 469 1.90 8.06 -4.59
C SER A 469 1.63 6.62 -4.14
N GLY A 470 1.88 6.36 -2.86
CA GLY A 470 1.59 5.06 -2.23
C GLY A 470 0.09 4.74 -2.17
N HIS A 471 -0.75 5.74 -1.85
CA HIS A 471 -2.21 5.53 -1.80
C HIS A 471 -2.76 5.10 -3.16
N SER A 472 -2.27 5.74 -4.23
CA SER A 472 -2.65 5.40 -5.60
C SER A 472 -2.26 3.97 -5.97
N GLY A 473 -1.05 3.55 -5.58
CA GLY A 473 -0.57 2.19 -5.81
C GLY A 473 -1.33 1.13 -5.03
N PHE A 474 -1.45 1.28 -3.71
CA PHE A 474 -2.11 0.29 -2.85
C PHE A 474 -3.56 0.11 -3.27
N SER A 475 -4.22 1.22 -3.58
CA SER A 475 -5.62 1.19 -3.96
C SER A 475 -5.85 0.52 -5.31
N ARG A 476 -5.02 0.84 -6.30
CA ARG A 476 -5.17 0.22 -7.62
C ARG A 476 -4.82 -1.26 -7.59
N SER A 477 -3.80 -1.68 -6.83
CA SER A 477 -3.46 -3.10 -6.72
C SER A 477 -4.58 -3.91 -6.05
N ALA A 478 -5.19 -3.37 -5.00
CA ALA A 478 -6.34 -3.99 -4.35
C ALA A 478 -7.55 -4.08 -5.28
N ALA A 479 -7.86 -3.02 -6.04
CA ALA A 479 -8.95 -3.02 -7.00
C ALA A 479 -8.78 -4.08 -8.10
N GLU A 480 -7.56 -4.31 -8.61
CA GLU A 480 -7.32 -5.40 -9.56
C GLU A 480 -7.59 -6.76 -8.92
N VAL A 481 -7.07 -7.02 -7.72
CA VAL A 481 -7.26 -8.30 -7.03
C VAL A 481 -8.74 -8.54 -6.76
N LEU A 482 -9.47 -7.56 -6.22
CA LEU A 482 -10.89 -7.70 -5.94
C LEU A 482 -11.71 -7.89 -7.23
N THR A 483 -11.38 -7.18 -8.30
CA THR A 483 -12.04 -7.36 -9.61
C THR A 483 -11.87 -8.79 -10.12
N LEU A 484 -10.64 -9.29 -10.13
CA LEU A 484 -10.31 -10.61 -10.65
C LEU A 484 -10.82 -11.74 -9.76
N MET A 485 -10.80 -11.54 -8.45
CA MET A 485 -11.24 -12.55 -7.49
C MET A 485 -12.76 -12.65 -7.41
N THR A 486 -13.49 -11.53 -7.45
CA THR A 486 -14.96 -11.53 -7.44
C THR A 486 -15.55 -11.77 -8.84
N GLY A 487 -14.75 -11.65 -9.90
CA GLY A 487 -15.18 -11.83 -11.29
C GLY A 487 -15.92 -10.63 -11.87
N SER A 488 -15.98 -9.50 -11.16
CA SER A 488 -16.66 -8.28 -11.56
C SER A 488 -15.87 -7.07 -11.09
N PRO A 489 -15.74 -5.99 -11.90
CA PRO A 489 -15.14 -4.75 -11.42
C PRO A 489 -16.08 -3.97 -10.49
N PHE A 490 -17.38 -4.29 -10.51
CA PHE A 490 -18.40 -3.61 -9.70
C PHE A 490 -18.47 -4.20 -8.29
N PHE A 491 -18.72 -3.34 -7.31
CA PHE A 491 -19.12 -3.78 -5.98
C PHE A 491 -20.39 -4.64 -6.08
N PRO A 492 -20.61 -5.60 -5.15
CA PRO A 492 -21.87 -6.33 -5.06
C PRO A 492 -23.07 -5.37 -5.00
N GLY A 493 -24.19 -5.71 -5.66
CA GLY A 493 -25.32 -4.79 -5.84
C GLY A 493 -25.05 -3.62 -6.81
N GLY A 494 -23.85 -3.56 -7.40
CA GLY A 494 -23.42 -2.52 -8.33
C GLY A 494 -22.97 -1.22 -7.68
N MET A 495 -22.90 -1.13 -6.34
CA MET A 495 -22.50 0.11 -5.67
C MET A 495 -21.89 -0.13 -4.30
N GLY A 496 -20.66 0.34 -4.09
CA GLY A 496 -20.08 0.55 -2.77
C GLY A 496 -20.44 1.95 -2.26
N SER A 497 -20.59 2.12 -0.95
CA SER A 497 -20.85 3.44 -0.38
C SER A 497 -20.30 3.60 1.03
N GLN A 498 -19.97 4.84 1.40
CA GLN A 498 -19.58 5.23 2.74
C GLN A 498 -20.18 6.59 3.07
N THR A 499 -20.88 6.70 4.21
CA THR A 499 -21.39 7.98 4.68
C THR A 499 -20.43 8.61 5.67
N VAL A 500 -20.14 9.89 5.46
CA VAL A 500 -19.42 10.77 6.38
C VAL A 500 -20.42 11.77 6.95
N THR A 501 -20.59 11.73 8.27
CA THR A 501 -21.61 12.51 8.98
C THR A 501 -21.24 13.99 9.03
N ALA A 502 -22.23 14.87 8.96
CA ALA A 502 -22.05 16.31 9.12
C ALA A 502 -21.27 16.65 10.41
N GLY A 503 -20.30 17.55 10.29
CA GLY A 503 -19.45 17.98 11.41
C GLY A 503 -18.47 16.94 11.95
N SER A 504 -18.29 15.78 11.28
CA SER A 504 -17.39 14.72 11.76
C SER A 504 -15.94 14.85 11.30
N LEU A 505 -15.61 15.81 10.43
CA LEU A 505 -14.25 16.04 9.96
C LEU A 505 -13.33 16.46 11.12
N HIS A 506 -12.08 16.10 10.97
CA HIS A 506 -11.04 16.22 11.98
C HIS A 506 -10.07 17.35 11.70
N PHE A 507 -9.92 17.81 10.45
CA PHE A 507 -8.99 18.88 10.11
C PHE A 507 -9.63 20.25 10.35
N GLU A 508 -10.93 20.38 10.07
CA GLU A 508 -11.76 21.54 10.39
C GLU A 508 -13.25 21.11 10.40
N TYR A 509 -14.15 22.00 10.82
CA TYR A 509 -15.57 21.67 10.94
C TYR A 509 -16.20 21.42 9.55
N GLY A 510 -16.79 20.24 9.40
CA GLY A 510 -17.49 19.83 8.20
C GLY A 510 -17.71 18.32 8.19
N PRO A 511 -18.24 17.75 7.09
CA PRO A 511 -18.95 18.47 6.04
C PRO A 511 -20.16 19.23 6.59
N SER A 512 -20.71 20.17 5.81
CA SER A 512 -21.87 20.97 6.25
C SER A 512 -23.19 20.18 6.29
N GLU A 513 -23.22 19.03 5.61
CA GLU A 513 -24.31 18.04 5.59
C GLU A 513 -23.71 16.63 5.48
N ASP A 514 -24.51 15.59 5.71
CA ASP A 514 -24.06 14.21 5.50
C ASP A 514 -23.66 14.02 4.03
N ILE A 515 -22.47 13.49 3.79
CA ILE A 515 -22.00 13.13 2.44
C ILE A 515 -21.88 11.62 2.35
N THR A 516 -22.60 11.02 1.41
CA THR A 516 -22.44 9.62 1.04
C THR A 516 -21.56 9.51 -0.20
N LEU A 517 -20.32 9.06 0.00
CA LEU A 517 -19.44 8.62 -1.09
C LEU A 517 -20.05 7.37 -1.72
N GLN A 518 -20.02 7.29 -3.06
CA GLN A 518 -20.55 6.18 -3.83
C GLN A 518 -19.56 5.79 -4.93
N TRP A 519 -19.42 4.49 -5.17
CA TRP A 519 -18.51 3.94 -6.18
C TRP A 519 -19.22 2.81 -6.93
N GLY A 520 -19.22 2.85 -8.26
CA GLY A 520 -19.75 1.74 -9.05
C GLY A 520 -18.77 0.56 -9.01
N THR A 521 -17.49 0.87 -9.25
CA THR A 521 -16.41 -0.12 -9.34
C THR A 521 -15.36 0.04 -8.24
N TYR A 522 -14.61 -1.04 -7.97
CA TYR A 522 -13.43 -0.97 -7.11
C TYR A 522 -12.40 0.03 -7.65
N TYR A 523 -12.34 0.20 -8.97
CA TYR A 523 -11.49 1.17 -9.63
C TYR A 523 -11.93 2.62 -9.36
N ASP A 524 -13.23 2.91 -9.24
CA ASP A 524 -13.71 4.23 -8.86
C ASP A 524 -13.27 4.61 -7.46
N ALA A 525 -13.37 3.67 -6.51
CA ALA A 525 -12.89 3.86 -5.14
C ALA A 525 -11.37 4.07 -5.14
N ALA A 526 -10.63 3.26 -5.89
CA ALA A 526 -9.17 3.36 -5.96
C ALA A 526 -8.67 4.65 -6.60
N ASP A 527 -9.31 5.08 -7.68
CA ASP A 527 -8.97 6.33 -8.35
C ASP A 527 -9.33 7.53 -7.47
N GLN A 528 -10.47 7.48 -6.77
CA GLN A 528 -10.85 8.50 -5.78
C GLN A 528 -9.82 8.60 -4.64
N ALA A 529 -9.26 7.47 -4.18
CA ALA A 529 -8.17 7.46 -3.21
C ALA A 529 -6.91 8.18 -3.74
N GLY A 530 -6.59 8.03 -5.02
CA GLY A 530 -5.51 8.78 -5.68
C GLY A 530 -5.79 10.28 -5.79
N ILE A 531 -6.97 10.65 -6.31
CA ILE A 531 -7.41 12.06 -6.47
C ILE A 531 -7.46 12.78 -5.13
N SER A 532 -7.83 12.08 -4.05
CA SER A 532 -7.85 12.65 -2.70
C SER A 532 -6.52 13.27 -2.29
N ARG A 533 -5.40 12.78 -2.84
CA ARG A 533 -4.07 13.29 -2.50
C ARG A 533 -3.76 14.64 -3.12
N LEU A 534 -4.45 14.99 -4.22
CA LEU A 534 -4.40 16.31 -4.84
C LEU A 534 -5.21 17.31 -4.01
N TYR A 535 -6.42 16.94 -3.58
CA TYR A 535 -7.24 17.75 -2.66
C TYR A 535 -6.56 17.94 -1.30
N GLY A 536 -5.93 16.90 -0.76
CA GLY A 536 -5.11 17.00 0.45
C GLY A 536 -3.82 17.79 0.26
N GLY A 537 -3.44 18.17 -0.98
CA GLY A 537 -2.27 18.98 -1.28
C GLY A 537 -0.92 18.31 -1.06
N ILE A 538 -0.85 16.98 -0.94
CA ILE A 538 0.41 16.29 -0.61
C ILE A 538 1.10 15.62 -1.79
N HIS A 539 0.42 15.52 -2.93
CA HIS A 539 0.93 14.93 -4.17
C HIS A 539 0.57 15.84 -5.35
N VAL A 540 1.38 15.77 -6.40
CA VAL A 540 1.07 16.32 -7.72
C VAL A 540 0.53 15.23 -8.65
N ALA A 541 -0.12 15.57 -9.76
CA ALA A 541 -0.66 14.59 -10.70
C ALA A 541 0.38 13.55 -11.21
N PRO A 542 1.65 13.90 -11.48
CA PRO A 542 2.67 12.92 -11.81
C PRO A 542 3.00 11.93 -10.68
N ASP A 543 2.66 12.20 -9.42
CA ASP A 543 2.82 11.19 -8.36
C ASP A 543 1.68 10.16 -8.43
N ASP A 544 0.47 10.60 -8.76
CA ASP A 544 -0.75 9.80 -8.69
C ASP A 544 -0.89 8.85 -9.87
N GLY A 545 -0.87 9.37 -11.11
CA GLY A 545 -1.10 8.58 -12.32
C GLY A 545 -0.16 7.37 -12.46
N PRO A 546 1.17 7.56 -12.44
CA PRO A 546 2.15 6.49 -12.39
C PRO A 546 1.99 5.55 -11.19
N GLY A 547 1.61 6.09 -10.02
CA GLY A 547 1.29 5.28 -8.84
C GLY A 547 0.17 4.28 -9.11
N ARG A 548 -0.93 4.70 -9.75
CA ARG A 548 -2.02 3.80 -10.14
C ARG A 548 -1.57 2.76 -11.16
N ILE A 549 -0.78 3.15 -12.16
CA ILE A 549 -0.25 2.22 -13.18
C ILE A 549 0.62 1.13 -12.52
N MET A 550 1.51 1.52 -11.61
CA MET A 550 2.34 0.58 -10.86
C MET A 550 1.48 -0.34 -9.99
N GLY A 551 0.49 0.22 -9.28
CA GLY A 551 -0.47 -0.54 -8.48
C GLY A 551 -1.20 -1.60 -9.29
N SER A 552 -1.71 -1.24 -10.48
CA SER A 552 -2.37 -2.18 -11.39
C SER A 552 -1.44 -3.34 -11.75
N ARG A 553 -0.19 -3.08 -12.11
CA ARG A 553 0.80 -4.13 -12.42
C ARG A 553 1.06 -5.06 -11.24
N CYS A 554 1.21 -4.52 -10.03
CA CYS A 554 1.37 -5.32 -8.81
C CYS A 554 0.15 -6.21 -8.54
N GLY A 555 -1.07 -5.66 -8.66
CA GLY A 555 -2.31 -6.41 -8.45
C GLY A 555 -2.50 -7.57 -9.43
N LEU A 556 -2.24 -7.32 -10.72
CA LEU A 556 -2.29 -8.35 -11.76
C LEU A 556 -1.25 -9.44 -11.52
N ALA A 557 0.01 -9.08 -11.21
CA ALA A 557 1.07 -10.04 -10.95
C ALA A 557 0.78 -10.91 -9.73
N ALA A 558 0.32 -10.31 -8.64
CA ALA A 558 -0.05 -11.01 -7.41
C ALA A 558 -1.19 -12.00 -7.64
N TRP A 559 -2.24 -11.61 -8.39
CA TRP A 559 -3.33 -12.51 -8.74
C TRP A 559 -2.87 -13.69 -9.59
N GLU A 560 -2.06 -13.45 -10.61
CA GLU A 560 -1.53 -14.52 -11.46
C GLU A 560 -0.70 -15.51 -10.68
N LEU A 561 0.15 -15.05 -9.75
CA LEU A 561 0.92 -15.94 -8.90
C LEU A 561 0.05 -16.70 -7.90
N ALA A 562 -0.87 -16.01 -7.23
CA ALA A 562 -1.71 -16.59 -6.18
C ALA A 562 -2.57 -17.75 -6.72
N LYS A 563 -3.16 -17.61 -7.92
CA LYS A 563 -3.91 -18.68 -8.58
C LYS A 563 -3.11 -19.98 -8.72
N LYS A 564 -1.82 -19.88 -9.04
CA LYS A 564 -0.95 -21.05 -9.23
C LYS A 564 -0.70 -21.80 -7.92
N TYR A 565 -0.67 -21.09 -6.80
CA TYR A 565 -0.63 -21.72 -5.48
C TYR A 565 -1.98 -22.36 -5.14
N TYR A 566 -3.11 -21.70 -5.43
CA TYR A 566 -4.44 -22.22 -5.10
C TYR A 566 -4.79 -23.55 -5.77
N ASN A 567 -4.41 -23.70 -7.04
CA ASN A 567 -4.74 -24.86 -7.85
C ASN A 567 -3.57 -25.86 -8.00
N GLY A 568 -2.43 -25.55 -7.36
CA GLY A 568 -1.21 -26.34 -7.38
C GLY A 568 -0.45 -26.38 -8.70
N THR A 569 -0.84 -25.59 -9.71
CA THR A 569 -0.14 -25.59 -11.00
C THR A 569 1.31 -25.11 -10.85
N ILE A 570 1.62 -24.32 -9.82
CA ILE A 570 3.00 -23.89 -9.49
C ILE A 570 3.96 -25.09 -9.36
N ALA A 571 3.49 -26.23 -8.84
CA ALA A 571 4.28 -27.44 -8.67
C ALA A 571 4.48 -28.23 -9.97
N THR A 572 3.79 -27.84 -11.06
CA THR A 572 3.83 -28.52 -12.36
C THR A 572 4.36 -27.65 -13.50
N GLU A 573 4.64 -26.35 -13.28
CA GLU A 573 5.23 -25.47 -14.30
C GLU A 573 6.58 -26.01 -14.78
N GLU A 574 6.90 -25.85 -16.06
CA GLU A 574 8.20 -26.29 -16.55
C GLU A 574 9.34 -25.54 -15.84
N VAL A 575 10.40 -26.26 -15.49
CA VAL A 575 11.62 -25.68 -14.91
C VAL A 575 12.70 -25.75 -15.99
N PRO A 576 12.74 -24.77 -16.92
CA PRO A 576 13.72 -24.78 -17.99
C PRO A 576 15.12 -24.67 -17.41
N ILE A 577 16.01 -25.56 -17.84
CA ILE A 577 17.44 -25.51 -17.51
C ILE A 577 18.15 -24.80 -18.66
N GLN A 578 18.88 -23.73 -18.33
CA GLN A 578 19.77 -23.04 -19.25
C GLN A 578 21.21 -23.44 -18.98
N VAL A 579 21.97 -23.71 -20.04
CA VAL A 579 23.40 -24.02 -19.98
C VAL A 579 24.17 -23.01 -20.81
N VAL A 580 25.12 -22.31 -20.18
CA VAL A 580 25.95 -21.27 -20.81
C VAL A 580 27.42 -21.63 -20.65
N ALA A 581 28.15 -21.69 -21.76
CA ALA A 581 29.60 -21.88 -21.74
C ALA A 581 30.30 -20.57 -21.31
N ARG A 582 31.27 -20.66 -20.42
CA ARG A 582 32.10 -19.55 -19.95
C ARG A 582 33.45 -19.51 -20.67
N GLU A 583 34.13 -18.38 -20.61
CA GLU A 583 35.41 -18.16 -21.32
C GLU A 583 36.53 -19.13 -20.89
N ASP A 584 36.50 -19.61 -19.65
CA ASP A 584 37.44 -20.59 -19.10
C ASP A 584 37.11 -22.05 -19.49
N GLY A 585 36.08 -22.26 -20.30
CA GLY A 585 35.58 -23.57 -20.72
C GLY A 585 34.69 -24.28 -19.69
N SER A 586 34.42 -23.66 -18.54
CA SER A 586 33.40 -24.14 -17.60
C SER A 586 31.99 -23.91 -18.14
N MET A 587 31.00 -24.63 -17.59
CA MET A 587 29.60 -24.52 -17.96
C MET A 587 28.80 -24.00 -16.78
N GLU A 588 28.02 -22.95 -16.97
CA GLU A 588 27.02 -22.49 -16.02
C GLU A 588 25.68 -23.12 -16.34
N ILE A 589 25.12 -23.82 -15.36
CA ILE A 589 23.80 -24.45 -15.44
C ILE A 589 22.90 -23.63 -14.54
N SER A 590 21.73 -23.24 -15.03
CA SER A 590 20.82 -22.40 -14.26
C SER A 590 19.35 -22.72 -14.51
N TRP A 591 18.51 -22.47 -13.52
CA TRP A 591 17.07 -22.73 -13.57
C TRP A 591 16.33 -21.78 -12.63
N ASN A 592 15.04 -21.54 -12.92
CA ASN A 592 14.20 -20.73 -12.07
C ASN A 592 13.64 -21.57 -10.92
N GLN A 593 13.67 -21.00 -9.72
CA GLN A 593 13.06 -21.56 -8.53
C GLN A 593 11.74 -20.88 -8.22
N HIS A 594 10.82 -21.59 -7.56
CA HIS A 594 9.62 -21.03 -6.97
C HIS A 594 9.64 -21.30 -5.46
N ARG A 595 9.30 -20.28 -4.67
CA ARG A 595 9.28 -20.29 -3.21
C ARG A 595 8.46 -21.46 -2.66
N GLY A 596 8.92 -21.98 -1.53
CA GLY A 596 8.28 -23.10 -0.83
C GLY A 596 8.53 -24.47 -1.47
N LEU A 597 8.89 -24.54 -2.76
CA LEU A 597 9.22 -25.79 -3.45
C LEU A 597 10.67 -26.22 -3.22
N PHE A 598 10.92 -27.51 -3.36
CA PHE A 598 12.20 -28.14 -3.09
C PHE A 598 12.87 -28.53 -4.40
N TYR A 599 14.18 -28.29 -4.51
CA TYR A 599 14.97 -28.52 -5.71
C TYR A 599 16.18 -29.39 -5.40
N THR A 600 16.38 -30.41 -6.22
CA THR A 600 17.58 -31.26 -6.17
C THR A 600 18.19 -31.30 -7.56
N LEU A 601 19.45 -30.89 -7.68
CA LEU A 601 20.22 -31.04 -8.90
C LEU A 601 20.82 -32.45 -8.95
N TYR A 602 20.71 -33.10 -10.10
CA TYR A 602 21.36 -34.38 -10.38
C TYR A 602 22.28 -34.26 -11.57
N GLU A 603 23.35 -35.06 -11.55
CA GLU A 603 24.28 -35.22 -12.66
C GLU A 603 24.41 -36.68 -13.10
N SER A 604 24.77 -36.88 -14.35
CA SER A 604 25.04 -38.18 -14.94
C SER A 604 26.14 -38.07 -16.01
N THR A 605 26.87 -39.15 -16.23
CA THR A 605 27.84 -39.28 -17.33
C THR A 605 27.32 -40.13 -18.49
N ASP A 606 26.19 -40.81 -18.34
CA ASP A 606 25.69 -41.83 -19.27
C ASP A 606 24.18 -41.75 -19.57
N LEU A 607 23.43 -40.83 -18.95
CA LEU A 607 21.96 -40.71 -18.97
C LEU A 607 21.18 -41.81 -18.25
N ASP A 608 21.86 -42.84 -17.74
CA ASP A 608 21.22 -43.98 -17.08
C ASP A 608 21.24 -43.81 -15.55
N GLU A 609 22.38 -43.44 -14.98
CA GLU A 609 22.54 -43.25 -13.54
C GLU A 609 22.71 -41.76 -13.20
N PHE A 610 21.76 -41.23 -12.44
CA PHE A 610 21.79 -39.85 -11.94
C PHE A 610 22.09 -39.81 -10.45
N VAL A 611 23.13 -39.07 -10.08
CA VAL A 611 23.54 -38.86 -8.68
C VAL A 611 23.29 -37.41 -8.25
N PRO A 612 22.85 -37.15 -7.02
CA PRO A 612 22.55 -35.80 -6.55
C PRO A 612 23.84 -34.98 -6.40
N VAL A 613 23.78 -33.73 -6.86
CA VAL A 613 24.81 -32.71 -6.68
C VAL A 613 24.41 -31.85 -5.49
N GLY A 614 24.87 -32.22 -4.30
CA GLY A 614 24.48 -31.56 -3.05
C GLY A 614 23.19 -32.11 -2.43
N GLY A 615 22.57 -31.32 -1.55
CA GLY A 615 21.32 -31.67 -0.88
C GLY A 615 20.10 -31.09 -1.59
N THR A 616 18.91 -31.57 -1.20
CA THR A 616 17.64 -30.93 -1.57
C THR A 616 17.53 -29.59 -0.85
N GLU A 617 17.29 -28.51 -1.61
CA GLU A 617 17.13 -27.16 -1.07
C GLU A 617 15.71 -26.67 -1.24
N ARG A 618 15.11 -26.13 -0.17
CA ARG A 618 13.86 -25.36 -0.28
C ARG A 618 14.18 -23.98 -0.84
N ALA A 619 13.52 -23.60 -1.93
CA ALA A 619 13.65 -22.28 -2.49
C ALA A 619 13.09 -21.23 -1.49
N GLY A 620 13.98 -20.34 -1.05
CA GLY A 620 13.62 -19.16 -0.26
C GLY A 620 13.21 -17.96 -1.12
N GLU A 621 13.45 -18.02 -2.43
CA GLU A 621 13.21 -16.93 -3.37
C GLU A 621 12.85 -17.46 -4.75
N ASP A 622 12.09 -16.67 -5.48
CA ASP A 622 11.85 -16.90 -6.90
C ASP A 622 13.02 -16.28 -7.67
N ARG A 623 14.10 -17.04 -7.77
CA ARG A 623 15.37 -16.61 -8.36
C ARG A 623 15.89 -17.61 -9.37
N ARG A 624 16.83 -17.15 -10.20
CA ARG A 624 17.65 -18.03 -11.03
C ARG A 624 18.75 -18.66 -10.17
N ALA A 625 18.58 -19.93 -9.82
CA ALA A 625 19.66 -20.71 -9.23
C ALA A 625 20.67 -21.08 -10.32
N HIS A 626 21.94 -21.21 -9.95
CA HIS A 626 22.97 -21.65 -10.89
C HIS A 626 24.06 -22.48 -10.22
N LEU A 627 24.72 -23.30 -11.04
CA LEU A 627 25.93 -24.07 -10.69
C LEU A 627 26.96 -23.89 -11.81
N VAL A 628 28.21 -23.63 -11.42
CA VAL A 628 29.34 -23.59 -12.34
C VAL A 628 30.05 -24.93 -12.30
N VAL A 629 30.16 -25.56 -13.45
CA VAL A 629 30.69 -26.90 -13.61
C VAL A 629 32.00 -26.84 -14.39
N ALA A 630 33.06 -27.39 -13.81
CA ALA A 630 34.38 -27.42 -14.43
C ALA A 630 34.38 -28.17 -15.79
N PRO A 631 35.31 -27.82 -16.71
CA PRO A 631 35.48 -28.53 -17.96
C PRO A 631 35.68 -30.04 -17.75
N ALA A 632 35.04 -30.87 -18.56
CA ALA A 632 35.13 -32.33 -18.49
C ALA A 632 35.54 -32.93 -19.84
N ALA A 633 36.23 -34.08 -19.79
CA ALA A 633 36.72 -34.77 -20.98
C ALA A 633 35.64 -35.55 -21.75
N GLY A 634 34.43 -35.68 -21.20
CA GLY A 634 33.29 -36.41 -21.77
C GLY A 634 31.96 -35.72 -21.49
N PRO A 635 30.85 -36.21 -22.08
CA PRO A 635 29.53 -35.61 -21.90
C PRO A 635 29.09 -35.70 -20.43
N ARG A 636 28.43 -34.64 -19.97
CA ARG A 636 27.76 -34.57 -18.67
C ARG A 636 26.31 -34.16 -18.89
N PHE A 637 25.42 -34.81 -18.17
CA PHE A 637 24.00 -34.58 -18.25
C PHE A 637 23.49 -34.12 -16.90
N PHE A 638 22.54 -33.18 -16.91
CA PHE A 638 22.01 -32.59 -15.70
C PHE A 638 20.49 -32.63 -15.72
N LYS A 639 19.92 -32.84 -14.55
CA LYS A 639 18.48 -32.86 -14.32
C LYS A 639 18.20 -32.13 -13.02
N VAL A 640 17.26 -31.20 -13.05
CA VAL A 640 16.71 -30.57 -11.86
C VAL A 640 15.40 -31.27 -11.53
N VAL A 641 15.29 -31.80 -10.32
CA VAL A 641 14.03 -32.35 -9.79
C VAL A 641 13.42 -31.31 -8.88
N ARG A 642 12.14 -31.01 -9.10
CA ARG A 642 11.32 -30.18 -8.22
C ARG A 642 10.31 -31.06 -7.48
N THR A 643 10.18 -30.86 -6.18
CA THR A 643 9.20 -31.54 -5.31
C THR A 643 8.47 -30.54 -4.41
N VAL A 644 7.31 -30.94 -3.91
CA VAL A 644 6.51 -30.15 -2.95
C VAL A 644 7.04 -30.30 -1.53
N GLY A 645 7.66 -31.45 -1.21
CA GLY A 645 8.30 -31.73 0.08
C GLY A 645 9.76 -32.16 -0.08
N PRO A 646 10.52 -32.18 1.04
CA PRO A 646 11.95 -32.50 1.07
C PRO A 646 12.27 -33.95 0.68
#